data_AF-A0A9E1ESM4-F1
#
_entry.id   AF-A0A9E1ESM4-F1
#
_cell.length_a   1.000
_cell.length_b   1.000
_cell.length_c   1.000
_cell.angle_alpha   90.00
_cell.angle_beta   90.00
_cell.angle_gamma   90.00
#
_symmetry.space_group_name_H-M   'P 1'
#
loop_
_entity.id
_entity.type
_entity.pdbx_description
1 polymer ?
#
loop_
_entity_poly.entity_id
_entity_poly.type
_entity_poly.pdbx_seq_one_letter_code
_entity_poly.pdbx_strand_id
1 'polypeptide(L)'
;MNLRNKVSFFLLSFVAVPLFAQTPQQELERLQQNYIQSFISNDDRMASLVELLSGIQPETEISDQVVVELHQRYPFNVEKIAGYMETIREDGSWPDINYNDQKRSGWSVKEHADRVLELAKLYRAEEGDCHWEPKLESVIHLALGYWFREKPVCKNWWYNQIGVPKTLGPAFLLMKEQLNPEEKEAAIEVMENAKFGMTGQNKVWLAGNVLMRGLLQDDFELVKAARDTIVSEITTGMQEGIKSDWSFHQHGPQQQFGNYGLAFLTEMSSYSGLFAGTVFALNKEQQGILNSFLLNGYRWIVWNGYMDVNALDRQLFHSGQIHKAFSLAFATNALMRGSSAEDIRQMNEFLKDNYAPERKGSAFIGHKHFWDSDQTVHRFSTWMASVKMASDRVIGTELVNEDNLKGFYMGDGALYTYCRGDEYLNIFPFWDWRKIPGITAYESEAPVPAFFNYGAHVRNKTVFVGGVTDGETGMTAMVLDRDGLQAHKSWIFTRDYVLCLGAGIRSDSILAVTTSVDQRVKRGDLLRYADGNWLPVQGKYVSSPEEQRFFHDNTGYILLQPSAYVAISEKRSGRWCDFMGSYAPKTVEGEIVSLYIDHGREDNADYQYLILPASTAEKTAAFAVQDIRVIRNDTSIQAVAAGNCFYVTAYEPQVVNLQKDLQVDLQTPGIYMFRLHNGNWLIEAADPTHKQHSLSLKMNGKDVKIVFPPCHEPGKSISAQPFISAPFSKGIKVDGKQDDWKNVSAVTGLIAPWDGAEKDKTAFYACHDQKNLYFLYEVSDTTLVYNDEKTEASVGNGDRIEFFMSKDPEMKTYYCAEIDPKGKVMDYEAHNYRKFDFNWNFKDLKLATSVGKDSYRVEGSISLKTLRKLGLISPEGEIRMGVYRADYFDDAGERVIWSSWIVPDAAEPDFHIPSSLGILKLENFVPLSRLK
;
A
#
# COMPACT_ATOMS: atom_id res chain seq x y z
N MET A 1 46.99 5.45 8.48
CA MET A 1 47.83 5.32 9.70
C MET A 1 46.87 5.26 10.89
N ASN A 2 47.05 4.29 11.79
CA ASN A 2 46.12 3.84 12.84
C ASN A 2 45.30 4.93 13.57
N LEU A 3 43.97 4.78 13.62
CA LEU A 3 43.19 5.09 14.82
C LEU A 3 42.20 3.96 15.12
N ARG A 4 42.55 3.20 16.17
CA ARG A 4 41.78 2.14 16.80
C ARG A 4 40.85 2.75 17.84
N ASN A 5 39.64 2.18 17.93
CA ASN A 5 38.85 1.94 19.14
C ASN A 5 38.81 3.06 20.20
N LYS A 6 37.73 3.85 20.19
CA LYS A 6 37.09 4.32 21.43
C LYS A 6 35.68 3.75 21.48
N VAL A 7 35.52 2.69 22.27
CA VAL A 7 34.21 2.19 22.70
C VAL A 7 33.68 3.19 23.73
N SER A 8 32.72 4.01 23.34
CA SER A 8 31.92 4.79 24.30
C SER A 8 30.82 3.89 24.85
N PHE A 9 30.97 3.44 26.09
CA PHE A 9 29.88 2.84 26.86
C PHE A 9 28.83 3.93 27.14
N PHE A 10 27.76 3.99 26.35
CA PHE A 10 26.52 4.63 26.78
C PHE A 10 25.66 3.58 27.49
N LEU A 11 25.68 3.62 28.83
CA LEU A 11 24.68 2.95 29.64
C LEU A 11 23.30 3.57 29.36
N LEU A 12 22.42 2.82 28.72
CA LEU A 12 20.98 3.04 28.73
C LEU A 12 20.47 2.75 30.16
N SER A 13 20.59 3.72 31.05
CA SER A 13 19.90 3.70 32.34
C SER A 13 18.51 4.32 32.14
N PHE A 14 17.47 3.48 32.06
CA PHE A 14 16.10 3.89 32.34
C PHE A 14 15.99 4.23 33.84
N VAL A 15 16.45 5.43 34.20
CA VAL A 15 16.08 6.05 35.47
C VAL A 15 14.84 6.88 35.18
N ALA A 16 13.72 6.52 35.80
CA ALA A 16 12.55 7.39 35.87
C ALA A 16 12.96 8.67 36.63
N VAL A 17 13.36 9.70 35.88
CA VAL A 17 13.61 11.03 36.42
C VAL A 17 12.24 11.65 36.70
N PRO A 18 11.96 12.16 37.91
CA PRO A 18 10.73 12.89 38.17
C PRO A 18 10.67 14.10 37.23
N LEU A 19 9.53 14.31 36.56
CA LEU A 19 9.26 15.53 35.78
C LEU A 19 9.31 16.75 36.73
N PHE A 20 10.47 17.35 36.88
CA PHE A 20 10.55 18.77 37.15
C PHE A 20 10.13 19.49 35.86
N ALA A 21 9.23 20.46 35.96
CA ALA A 21 8.83 21.28 34.82
C ALA A 21 10.08 21.97 34.23
N GLN A 22 10.52 21.53 33.06
CA GLN A 22 11.63 22.14 32.33
C GLN A 22 11.21 23.56 31.90
N THR A 23 12.14 24.51 31.96
CA THR A 23 11.86 25.86 31.47
C THR A 23 11.78 25.87 29.93
N PRO A 24 11.06 26.84 29.32
CA PRO A 24 11.06 27.01 27.87
C PRO A 24 12.47 27.00 27.24
N GLN A 25 13.43 27.65 27.91
CA GLN A 25 14.82 27.70 27.47
C GLN A 25 15.49 26.32 27.47
N GLN A 26 15.30 25.50 28.51
CA GLN A 26 15.86 24.16 28.59
C GLN A 26 15.31 23.23 27.50
N GLU A 27 14.04 23.38 27.15
CA GLU A 27 13.41 22.64 26.05
C GLU A 27 14.03 23.03 24.69
N LEU A 28 14.26 24.33 24.47
CA LEU A 28 14.93 24.82 23.25
C LEU A 28 16.36 24.32 23.14
N GLU A 29 17.16 24.40 24.22
CA GLU A 29 18.53 23.90 24.26
C GLU A 29 18.58 22.40 23.94
N ARG A 30 17.64 21.63 24.49
CA ARG A 30 17.54 20.19 24.22
C ARG A 30 17.16 19.90 22.77
N LEU A 31 16.24 20.66 22.17
CA LEU A 31 15.92 20.54 20.75
C LEU A 31 17.13 20.87 19.87
N GLN A 32 17.87 21.94 20.18
CA GLN A 32 19.09 22.31 19.45
C GLN A 32 20.14 21.18 19.55
N GLN A 33 20.33 20.61 20.74
CA GLN A 33 21.23 19.46 20.93
C GLN A 33 20.78 18.23 20.14
N ASN A 34 19.50 17.86 20.22
CA ASN A 34 18.94 16.74 19.44
C ASN A 34 19.15 16.95 17.94
N TYR A 35 18.94 18.19 17.47
CA TYR A 35 19.16 18.57 16.07
C TYR A 35 20.62 18.41 15.67
N ILE A 36 21.56 19.03 16.40
CA ILE A 36 23.00 18.93 16.14
C ILE A 36 23.44 17.47 16.09
N GLN A 37 23.05 16.67 17.09
CA GLN A 37 23.40 15.24 17.15
C GLN A 37 22.92 14.47 15.93
N SER A 38 21.74 14.79 15.38
CA SER A 38 21.20 14.11 14.19
C SER A 38 22.04 14.31 12.90
N PHE A 39 22.87 15.37 12.85
CA PHE A 39 23.74 15.70 11.71
C PHE A 39 25.18 15.19 11.84
N ILE A 40 25.69 15.04 13.08
CA ILE A 40 27.11 14.72 13.33
C ILE A 40 27.34 13.32 13.92
N SER A 41 26.30 12.66 14.44
CA SER A 41 26.42 11.36 15.09
C SER A 41 25.58 10.30 14.37
N ASN A 42 26.20 9.15 14.10
CA ASN A 42 25.51 7.94 13.67
C ASN A 42 25.47 6.97 14.86
N ASP A 43 24.28 6.47 15.20
CA ASP A 43 24.18 5.34 16.13
C ASP A 43 24.68 4.04 15.45
N ASP A 44 24.96 3.00 16.25
CA ASP A 44 25.49 1.72 15.76
C ASP A 44 24.61 1.09 14.65
N ARG A 45 23.30 1.37 14.65
CA ARG A 45 22.37 0.87 13.61
C ARG A 45 22.56 1.61 12.30
N MET A 46 22.76 2.93 12.35
CA MET A 46 23.05 3.75 11.18
C MET A 46 24.42 3.50 10.57
N ALA A 47 25.41 3.08 11.37
CA ALA A 47 26.75 2.74 10.87
C ALA A 47 26.70 1.71 9.72
N SER A 48 25.88 0.65 9.86
CA SER A 48 25.75 -0.39 8.84
C SER A 48 25.12 0.12 7.52
N LEU A 49 24.08 0.96 7.61
CA LEU A 49 23.47 1.56 6.42
C LEU A 49 24.40 2.56 5.74
N VAL A 50 25.17 3.32 6.51
CA VAL A 50 26.17 4.27 5.99
C VAL A 50 27.31 3.52 5.30
N GLU A 51 27.76 2.39 5.84
CA GLU A 51 28.76 1.53 5.19
C GLU A 51 28.25 1.01 3.85
N LEU A 52 27.02 0.49 3.80
CA LEU A 52 26.39 0.05 2.55
C LEU A 52 26.20 1.19 1.55
N LEU A 53 25.73 2.35 2.01
CA LEU A 53 25.56 3.56 1.19
C LEU A 53 26.90 4.03 0.62
N SER A 54 27.98 3.98 1.39
CA SER A 54 29.33 4.39 0.95
C SER A 54 29.89 3.54 -0.19
N GLY A 55 29.35 2.33 -0.39
CA GLY A 55 29.67 1.47 -1.54
C GLY A 55 28.96 1.87 -2.83
N ILE A 56 28.02 2.82 -2.76
CA ILE A 56 27.28 3.35 -3.92
C ILE A 56 27.89 4.69 -4.29
N GLN A 57 28.06 4.93 -5.60
CA GLN A 57 28.56 6.21 -6.05
C GLN A 57 27.52 7.32 -5.78
N PRO A 58 27.88 8.40 -5.07
CA PRO A 58 27.00 9.54 -4.92
C PRO A 58 26.65 10.11 -6.29
N GLU A 59 25.37 10.32 -6.53
CA GLU A 59 24.90 11.01 -7.73
C GLU A 59 25.34 12.48 -7.70
N THR A 60 25.72 13.03 -8.85
CA THR A 60 26.25 14.40 -8.98
C THR A 60 25.27 15.36 -9.64
N GLU A 61 24.24 14.86 -10.32
CA GLU A 61 23.23 15.64 -11.04
C GLU A 61 21.84 15.27 -10.50
N ILE A 62 21.39 15.97 -9.45
CA ILE A 62 20.13 15.65 -8.73
C ILE A 62 19.32 16.91 -8.47
N SER A 63 18.03 16.86 -8.75
CA SER A 63 17.06 17.89 -8.34
C SER A 63 16.14 17.43 -7.21
N ASP A 64 16.13 16.13 -6.87
CA ASP A 64 15.33 15.58 -5.77
C ASP A 64 15.92 15.88 -4.39
N GLN A 65 15.14 16.59 -3.58
CA GLN A 65 15.55 17.00 -2.24
C GLN A 65 15.78 15.81 -1.29
N VAL A 66 15.02 14.71 -1.44
CA VAL A 66 15.20 13.52 -0.59
C VAL A 66 16.56 12.88 -0.81
N VAL A 67 17.00 12.81 -2.07
CA VAL A 67 18.31 12.26 -2.40
C VAL A 67 19.42 13.23 -2.04
N VAL A 68 19.23 14.55 -2.23
CA VAL A 68 20.19 15.57 -1.75
C VAL A 68 20.43 15.43 -0.23
N GLU A 69 19.39 15.17 0.55
CA GLU A 69 19.51 14.94 2.00
C GLU A 69 20.15 13.61 2.35
N LEU A 70 19.86 12.55 1.59
CA LEU A 70 20.57 11.29 1.72
C LEU A 70 22.08 11.48 1.52
N HIS A 71 22.47 12.32 0.56
CA HIS A 71 23.88 12.58 0.29
C HIS A 71 24.63 13.19 1.46
N GLN A 72 23.91 13.88 2.36
CA GLN A 72 24.48 14.40 3.61
C GLN A 72 24.84 13.28 4.61
N ARG A 73 24.42 12.03 4.37
CA ARG A 73 24.76 10.85 5.18
C ARG A 73 26.03 10.14 4.71
N TYR A 74 26.56 10.49 3.53
CA TYR A 74 27.85 9.94 3.10
C TYR A 74 28.98 10.42 4.03
N PRO A 75 30.05 9.62 4.18
CA PRO A 75 31.27 10.08 4.83
C PRO A 75 31.80 11.37 4.18
N PHE A 76 32.39 12.26 5.00
CA PHE A 76 32.97 13.49 4.50
C PHE A 76 34.03 13.22 3.42
N ASN A 77 33.91 13.92 2.29
CA ASN A 77 34.95 13.92 1.28
C ASN A 77 35.98 15.02 1.61
N VAL A 78 36.99 14.65 2.39
CA VAL A 78 38.03 15.56 2.90
C VAL A 78 38.80 16.25 1.75
N GLU A 79 39.03 15.56 0.63
CA GLU A 79 39.70 16.13 -0.55
C GLU A 79 38.83 17.21 -1.21
N LYS A 80 37.52 16.96 -1.37
CA LYS A 80 36.55 17.92 -1.89
C LYS A 80 36.47 19.16 -1.01
N ILE A 81 36.40 18.98 0.31
CA ILE A 81 36.34 20.08 1.27
C ILE A 81 37.64 20.89 1.26
N ALA A 82 38.81 20.24 1.19
CA ALA A 82 40.09 20.92 1.03
C ALA A 82 40.09 21.79 -0.24
N GLY A 83 39.57 21.26 -1.35
CA GLY A 83 39.38 22.00 -2.60
C GLY A 83 38.52 23.25 -2.44
N TYR A 84 37.41 23.20 -1.67
CA TYR A 84 36.61 24.40 -1.40
C TYR A 84 37.42 25.48 -0.67
N MET A 85 38.19 25.08 0.35
CA MET A 85 38.99 26.00 1.15
C MET A 85 40.18 26.59 0.39
N GLU A 86 40.66 25.92 -0.65
CA GLU A 86 41.76 26.41 -1.51
C GLU A 86 41.26 27.31 -2.63
N THR A 87 40.04 27.10 -3.12
CA THR A 87 39.51 27.76 -4.33
C THR A 87 38.55 28.91 -4.04
N ILE A 88 38.09 29.08 -2.80
CA ILE A 88 37.23 30.22 -2.43
C ILE A 88 37.95 31.54 -2.73
N ARG A 89 37.24 32.48 -3.35
CA ARG A 89 37.76 33.81 -3.69
C ARG A 89 37.69 34.74 -2.49
N GLU A 90 38.39 35.88 -2.56
CA GLU A 90 38.37 36.92 -1.52
C GLU A 90 36.97 37.51 -1.28
N ASP A 91 36.07 37.43 -2.26
CA ASP A 91 34.67 37.86 -2.09
C ASP A 91 33.79 36.78 -1.43
N GLY A 92 34.28 35.55 -1.24
CA GLY A 92 33.54 34.41 -0.70
C GLY A 92 32.76 33.58 -1.73
N SER A 93 32.89 33.89 -3.02
CA SER A 93 32.35 33.05 -4.09
C SER A 93 33.31 31.92 -4.47
N TRP A 94 32.77 30.85 -5.07
CA TRP A 94 33.57 29.79 -5.68
C TRP A 94 33.60 29.91 -7.21
N PRO A 95 34.76 29.74 -7.86
CA PRO A 95 34.92 30.00 -9.29
C PRO A 95 34.17 29.01 -10.20
N ASP A 96 33.84 27.84 -9.69
CA ASP A 96 33.19 26.75 -10.42
C ASP A 96 31.65 26.80 -10.34
N ILE A 97 31.08 27.65 -9.48
CA ILE A 97 29.62 27.83 -9.38
C ILE A 97 29.17 28.91 -10.37
N ASN A 98 28.11 28.60 -11.15
CA ASN A 98 27.51 29.57 -12.05
C ASN A 98 26.50 30.47 -11.31
N TYR A 99 26.99 31.55 -10.69
CA TYR A 99 26.16 32.54 -9.99
C TYR A 99 25.16 33.30 -10.88
N ASN A 100 25.30 33.24 -12.20
CA ASN A 100 24.36 33.82 -13.15
C ASN A 100 23.27 32.84 -13.60
N ASP A 101 23.24 31.62 -13.06
CA ASP A 101 22.25 30.61 -13.45
C ASP A 101 20.81 31.07 -13.18
N GLN A 102 19.96 30.94 -14.20
CA GLN A 102 18.56 31.34 -14.22
C GLN A 102 17.59 30.16 -14.38
N LYS A 103 18.10 28.92 -14.31
CA LYS A 103 17.28 27.70 -14.38
C LYS A 103 16.26 27.66 -13.25
N ARG A 104 15.10 27.04 -13.52
CA ARG A 104 14.04 26.80 -12.52
C ARG A 104 14.26 25.49 -11.73
N SER A 105 15.09 24.59 -12.24
CA SER A 105 15.45 23.29 -11.70
C SER A 105 16.97 23.08 -11.87
N GLY A 106 17.62 22.43 -10.91
CA GLY A 106 19.09 22.28 -10.92
C GLY A 106 19.82 23.64 -10.87
N TRP A 107 19.32 24.57 -10.06
CA TRP A 107 19.88 25.93 -9.93
C TRP A 107 21.27 25.89 -9.27
N SER A 108 22.32 26.12 -10.06
CA SER A 108 23.72 25.92 -9.64
C SER A 108 24.10 26.77 -8.42
N VAL A 109 23.50 27.94 -8.25
CA VAL A 109 23.80 28.83 -7.11
C VAL A 109 23.47 28.19 -5.76
N LYS A 110 22.54 27.23 -5.71
CA LYS A 110 22.24 26.46 -4.49
C LYS A 110 23.47 25.70 -3.98
N GLU A 111 24.39 25.30 -4.85
CA GLU A 111 25.61 24.58 -4.47
C GLU A 111 26.45 25.38 -3.47
N HIS A 112 26.41 26.71 -3.49
CA HIS A 112 27.10 27.54 -2.51
C HIS A 112 26.56 27.27 -1.10
N ALA A 113 25.23 27.22 -0.93
CA ALA A 113 24.60 26.88 0.33
C ALA A 113 24.92 25.44 0.78
N ASP A 114 24.98 24.50 -0.17
CA ASP A 114 25.34 23.11 0.12
C ASP A 114 26.79 22.99 0.63
N ARG A 115 27.74 23.75 0.04
CA ARG A 115 29.13 23.83 0.52
C ARG A 115 29.23 24.43 1.91
N VAL A 116 28.49 25.50 2.19
CA VAL A 116 28.45 26.12 3.52
C VAL A 116 27.97 25.12 4.57
N LEU A 117 26.91 24.35 4.27
CA LEU A 117 26.43 23.30 5.17
C LEU A 117 27.47 22.19 5.37
N GLU A 118 28.12 21.74 4.29
CA GLU A 118 29.17 20.71 4.35
C GLU A 118 30.35 21.15 5.23
N LEU A 119 30.80 22.41 5.09
CA LEU A 119 31.85 23.01 5.92
C LEU A 119 31.43 23.16 7.39
N ALA A 120 30.22 23.67 7.66
CA ALA A 120 29.71 23.84 9.02
C ALA A 120 29.55 22.50 9.75
N LYS A 121 29.11 21.45 9.05
CA LYS A 121 29.05 20.09 9.60
C LYS A 121 30.43 19.55 9.97
N LEU A 122 31.43 19.74 9.09
CA LEU A 122 32.79 19.30 9.38
C LEU A 122 33.37 20.04 10.59
N TYR A 123 33.22 21.37 10.62
CA TYR A 123 33.64 22.21 11.74
C TYR A 123 33.06 21.70 13.07
N ARG A 124 31.76 21.41 13.10
CA ARG A 124 31.11 20.88 14.30
C ARG A 124 31.51 19.44 14.65
N ALA A 125 31.80 18.60 13.65
CA ALA A 125 32.19 17.21 13.86
C ALA A 125 33.63 17.05 14.37
N GLU A 126 34.52 18.01 14.06
CA GLU A 126 35.94 17.98 14.45
C GLU A 126 36.26 18.85 15.68
N GLU A 127 35.27 19.49 16.30
CA GLU A 127 35.45 20.42 17.43
C GLU A 127 36.37 19.82 18.52
N GLY A 128 37.55 20.42 18.68
CA GLY A 128 38.58 20.03 19.65
C GLY A 128 39.73 19.15 19.13
N ASP A 129 39.61 18.56 17.92
CA ASP A 129 40.64 17.72 17.25
C ASP A 129 40.87 18.14 15.77
N CYS A 130 40.22 19.21 15.29
CA CYS A 130 40.30 19.70 13.90
C CYS A 130 41.71 20.22 13.54
N HIS A 131 42.31 19.69 12.48
CA HIS A 131 43.58 20.21 11.97
C HIS A 131 43.46 21.58 11.27
N TRP A 132 42.22 22.02 10.97
CA TRP A 132 41.93 23.19 10.14
C TRP A 132 41.33 24.39 10.88
N GLU A 133 41.07 24.31 12.19
CA GLU A 133 40.66 25.44 13.03
C GLU A 133 41.89 26.34 13.28
N PRO A 134 42.10 27.44 12.53
CA PRO A 134 41.13 28.53 12.34
C PRO A 134 40.75 28.85 10.88
N LYS A 135 41.35 28.17 9.91
CA LYS A 135 41.09 28.38 8.48
C LYS A 135 39.65 27.99 8.11
N LEU A 136 39.13 26.89 8.65
CA LEU A 136 37.80 26.38 8.35
C LEU A 136 36.69 27.37 8.75
N GLU A 137 36.74 27.88 9.98
CA GLU A 137 35.82 28.92 10.48
C GLU A 137 35.86 30.18 9.61
N SER A 138 37.06 30.67 9.30
CA SER A 138 37.25 31.86 8.45
C SER A 138 36.63 31.70 7.05
N VAL A 139 36.74 30.51 6.45
CA VAL A 139 36.14 30.20 5.14
C VAL A 139 34.61 30.18 5.23
N ILE A 140 34.05 29.65 6.31
CA ILE A 140 32.59 29.65 6.53
C ILE A 140 32.06 31.08 6.62
N HIS A 141 32.69 31.95 7.42
CA HIS A 141 32.32 33.37 7.52
C HIS A 141 32.42 34.09 6.17
N LEU A 142 33.48 33.82 5.40
CA LEU A 142 33.69 34.43 4.09
C LEU A 142 32.57 34.05 3.11
N ALA A 143 32.22 32.76 3.05
CA ALA A 143 31.14 32.26 2.21
C ALA A 143 29.76 32.81 2.64
N LEU A 144 29.46 32.79 3.94
CA LEU A 144 28.23 33.40 4.48
C LEU A 144 28.14 34.89 4.13
N GLY A 145 29.24 35.63 4.28
CA GLY A 145 29.33 37.03 3.92
C GLY A 145 29.01 37.29 2.45
N TYR A 146 29.45 36.42 1.53
CA TYR A 146 29.04 36.49 0.12
C TYR A 146 27.53 36.38 -0.03
N TRP A 147 26.93 35.34 0.56
CA TRP A 147 25.49 35.09 0.44
C TRP A 147 24.65 36.25 0.98
N PHE A 148 25.04 36.81 2.13
CA PHE A 148 24.33 37.92 2.77
C PHE A 148 24.42 39.23 1.99
N ARG A 149 25.51 39.46 1.25
CA ARG A 149 25.68 40.65 0.40
C ARG A 149 24.95 40.52 -0.94
N GLU A 150 25.13 39.41 -1.64
CA GLU A 150 24.62 39.24 -3.01
C GLU A 150 23.15 38.82 -3.07
N LYS A 151 22.61 38.23 -1.99
CA LYS A 151 21.21 37.78 -1.85
C LYS A 151 20.66 37.06 -3.09
N PRO A 152 21.25 35.93 -3.52
CA PRO A 152 20.84 35.27 -4.76
C PRO A 152 19.39 34.78 -4.74
N VAL A 153 18.68 34.90 -5.87
CA VAL A 153 17.26 34.52 -6.00
C VAL A 153 17.05 33.63 -7.23
N CYS A 154 16.31 32.54 -7.05
CA CYS A 154 15.86 31.65 -8.13
C CYS A 154 14.48 32.05 -8.65
N LYS A 155 14.19 31.80 -9.93
CA LYS A 155 12.85 32.01 -10.52
C LYS A 155 11.78 31.06 -9.99
N ASN A 156 12.19 29.95 -9.39
CA ASN A 156 11.30 28.98 -8.75
C ASN A 156 11.20 29.31 -7.26
N TRP A 157 9.99 29.65 -6.80
CA TRP A 157 9.70 30.04 -5.42
C TRP A 157 10.21 29.02 -4.39
N TRP A 158 10.18 27.73 -4.75
CA TRP A 158 10.58 26.65 -3.88
C TRP A 158 12.03 26.81 -3.40
N TYR A 159 12.97 27.20 -4.27
CA TYR A 159 14.36 27.40 -3.84
C TYR A 159 14.47 28.53 -2.82
N ASN A 160 13.73 29.61 -3.00
CA ASN A 160 13.86 30.81 -2.17
C ASN A 160 13.21 30.63 -0.80
N GLN A 161 12.05 29.95 -0.74
CA GLN A 161 11.25 29.82 0.49
C GLN A 161 11.48 28.49 1.21
N ILE A 162 11.93 27.46 0.48
CA ILE A 162 12.15 26.12 1.01
C ILE A 162 13.62 25.73 0.89
N GLY A 163 14.15 25.55 -0.32
CA GLY A 163 15.45 24.93 -0.55
C GLY A 163 16.64 25.63 0.13
N VAL A 164 16.75 26.94 -0.01
CA VAL A 164 17.82 27.75 0.60
C VAL A 164 17.69 27.78 2.13
N PRO A 165 16.55 28.18 2.74
CA PRO A 165 16.43 28.15 4.20
C PRO A 165 16.61 26.76 4.81
N LYS A 166 16.20 25.70 4.08
CA LYS A 166 16.37 24.31 4.51
C LYS A 166 17.81 23.82 4.46
N THR A 167 18.65 24.45 3.65
CA THR A 167 20.09 24.12 3.56
C THR A 167 20.92 25.00 4.48
N LEU A 168 20.70 26.32 4.47
CA LEU A 168 21.46 27.27 5.29
C LEU A 168 21.01 27.33 6.75
N GLY A 169 19.74 27.13 7.05
CA GLY A 169 19.22 27.09 8.42
C GLY A 169 19.98 26.11 9.34
N PRO A 170 20.19 24.85 8.92
CA PRO A 170 21.05 23.91 9.65
C PRO A 170 22.49 24.43 9.83
N ALA A 171 23.08 25.06 8.80
CA ALA A 171 24.42 25.63 8.89
C ALA A 171 24.50 26.78 9.90
N PHE A 172 23.50 27.68 9.91
CA PHE A 172 23.39 28.76 10.88
C PHE A 172 23.26 28.23 12.31
N LEU A 173 22.49 27.16 12.51
CA LEU A 173 22.34 26.56 13.84
C LEU A 173 23.63 25.88 14.31
N LEU A 174 24.36 25.21 13.41
CA LEU A 174 25.65 24.58 13.71
C LEU A 174 26.74 25.60 14.09
N MET A 175 26.68 26.80 13.49
CA MET A 175 27.61 27.91 13.75
C MET A 175 27.06 28.95 14.71
N LYS A 176 25.93 28.68 15.39
CA LYS A 176 25.17 29.69 16.15
C LYS A 176 26.01 30.49 17.14
N GLU A 177 26.97 29.85 17.80
CA GLU A 177 27.85 30.46 18.79
C GLU A 177 29.03 31.25 18.16
N GLN A 178 29.32 31.01 16.87
CA GLN A 178 30.39 31.67 16.11
C GLN A 178 29.88 32.86 15.29
N LEU A 179 28.57 32.94 14.99
CA LEU A 179 28.00 34.07 14.23
C LEU A 179 28.10 35.37 15.04
N ASN A 180 28.61 36.42 14.40
CA ASN A 180 28.57 37.77 15.00
C ASN A 180 27.13 38.37 14.91
N PRO A 181 26.83 39.48 15.62
CA PRO A 181 25.48 40.05 15.62
C PRO A 181 24.90 40.40 14.23
N GLU A 182 25.72 40.92 13.32
CA GLU A 182 25.30 41.28 11.96
C GLU A 182 25.00 40.03 11.12
N GLU A 183 25.86 39.01 11.23
CA GLU A 183 25.64 37.72 10.57
C GLU A 183 24.40 37.01 11.11
N LYS A 184 24.15 37.08 12.42
CA LYS A 184 22.95 36.51 13.04
C LYS A 184 21.68 37.18 12.53
N GLU A 185 21.68 38.51 12.38
CA GLU A 185 20.56 39.25 11.80
C GLU A 185 20.33 38.87 10.33
N ALA A 186 21.40 38.81 9.53
CA ALA A 186 21.32 38.41 8.12
C ALA A 186 20.87 36.94 7.95
N ALA A 187 21.33 36.04 8.83
CA ALA A 187 20.87 34.65 8.87
C ALA A 187 19.36 34.57 9.16
N ILE A 188 18.86 35.37 10.10
CA ILE A 188 17.42 35.47 10.38
C ILE A 188 16.67 35.98 9.13
N GLU A 189 17.16 37.01 8.44
CA GLU A 189 16.55 37.55 7.20
C GLU A 189 16.40 36.45 6.13
N VAL A 190 17.43 35.61 5.95
CA VAL A 190 17.35 34.46 5.03
C VAL A 190 16.22 33.50 5.43
N MET A 191 16.10 33.19 6.72
CA MET A 191 15.08 32.28 7.25
C MET A 191 13.65 32.86 7.20
N GLU A 192 13.49 34.19 7.20
CA GLU A 192 12.19 34.86 7.09
C GLU A 192 11.50 34.71 5.73
N ASN A 193 12.22 34.22 4.71
CA ASN A 193 11.61 33.83 3.44
C ASN A 193 10.62 32.66 3.58
N ALA A 194 10.75 31.83 4.63
CA ALA A 194 9.82 30.77 4.94
C ALA A 194 8.67 31.26 5.83
N LYS A 195 7.43 30.93 5.45
CA LYS A 195 6.21 31.31 6.19
C LYS A 195 5.22 30.15 6.20
N PHE A 196 4.42 30.03 7.25
CA PHE A 196 3.34 29.03 7.31
C PHE A 196 2.37 29.20 6.13
N GLY A 197 1.99 28.08 5.51
CA GLY A 197 1.08 28.04 4.36
C GLY A 197 1.19 26.69 3.63
N MET A 198 0.50 26.57 2.48
CA MET A 198 0.46 25.36 1.65
C MET A 198 -0.18 24.14 2.34
N THR A 199 -0.09 22.98 1.70
CA THR A 199 -0.63 21.68 2.13
C THR A 199 0.45 20.60 2.00
N GLY A 200 0.24 19.46 2.67
CA GLY A 200 1.09 18.28 2.56
C GLY A 200 2.55 18.62 2.82
N GLN A 201 3.43 18.09 1.98
CA GLN A 201 4.87 18.21 2.22
C GLN A 201 5.40 19.65 2.12
N ASN A 202 4.80 20.50 1.29
CA ASN A 202 5.21 21.90 1.19
C ASN A 202 4.96 22.67 2.51
N LYS A 203 3.86 22.37 3.20
CA LYS A 203 3.56 22.95 4.52
C LYS A 203 4.57 22.50 5.57
N VAL A 204 4.94 21.22 5.56
CA VAL A 204 5.94 20.64 6.47
C VAL A 204 7.30 21.30 6.26
N TRP A 205 7.75 21.45 5.00
CA TRP A 205 8.99 22.14 4.68
C TRP A 205 9.03 23.59 5.16
N LEU A 206 7.98 24.35 4.87
CA LEU A 206 7.88 25.75 5.28
C LEU A 206 7.87 25.88 6.81
N ALA A 207 7.08 25.06 7.50
CA ALA A 207 7.02 25.04 8.95
C ALA A 207 8.34 24.57 9.58
N GLY A 208 9.05 23.62 8.95
CA GLY A 208 10.39 23.19 9.35
C GLY A 208 11.43 24.30 9.28
N ASN A 209 11.38 25.14 8.25
CA ASN A 209 12.25 26.31 8.16
C ASN A 209 11.90 27.37 9.22
N VAL A 210 10.60 27.56 9.52
CA VAL A 210 10.17 28.44 10.61
C VAL A 210 10.59 27.89 11.98
N LEU A 211 10.57 26.57 12.19
CA LEU A 211 11.10 25.91 13.38
C LEU A 211 12.59 26.25 13.56
N MET A 212 13.38 26.11 12.50
CA MET A 212 14.81 26.46 12.51
C MET A 212 15.05 27.94 12.84
N ARG A 213 14.22 28.84 12.31
CA ARG A 213 14.27 30.27 12.65
C ARG A 213 14.01 30.49 14.14
N GLY A 214 12.98 29.85 14.70
CA GLY A 214 12.67 29.91 16.12
C GLY A 214 13.82 29.41 17.01
N LEU A 215 14.49 28.33 16.61
CA LEU A 215 15.68 27.82 17.32
C LEU A 215 16.87 28.80 17.26
N LEU A 216 17.08 29.48 16.13
CA LEU A 216 18.13 30.49 15.97
C LEU A 216 17.88 31.74 16.82
N GLN A 217 16.60 32.10 17.00
CA GLN A 217 16.14 33.25 17.77
C GLN A 217 15.89 32.94 19.26
N ASP A 218 15.98 31.67 19.67
CA ASP A 218 15.56 31.20 20.99
C ASP A 218 14.09 31.57 21.33
N ASP A 219 13.22 31.55 20.30
CA ASP A 219 11.80 31.88 20.40
C ASP A 219 10.95 30.62 20.59
N PHE A 220 10.58 30.35 21.85
CA PHE A 220 9.79 29.19 22.23
C PHE A 220 8.40 29.15 21.59
N GLU A 221 7.70 30.28 21.51
CA GLU A 221 6.34 30.31 20.96
C GLU A 221 6.36 30.11 19.45
N LEU A 222 7.37 30.63 18.75
CA LEU A 222 7.56 30.36 17.33
C LEU A 222 7.90 28.89 17.05
N VAL A 223 8.78 28.29 17.87
CA VAL A 223 9.10 26.85 17.80
C VAL A 223 7.86 26.00 18.02
N LYS A 224 7.05 26.34 19.02
CA LYS A 224 5.78 25.66 19.29
C LYS A 224 4.80 25.78 18.13
N ALA A 225 4.58 26.98 17.60
CA ALA A 225 3.69 27.20 16.47
C ALA A 225 4.15 26.42 15.22
N ALA A 226 5.46 26.37 14.97
CA ALA A 226 6.03 25.59 13.87
C ALA A 226 5.83 24.09 14.07
N ARG A 227 6.09 23.58 15.28
CA ARG A 227 5.84 22.18 15.63
C ARG A 227 4.37 21.81 15.45
N ASP A 228 3.45 22.61 15.96
CA ASP A 228 2.01 22.33 15.86
C ASP A 228 1.54 22.35 14.40
N THR A 229 2.12 23.22 13.57
CA THR A 229 1.89 23.25 12.13
C THR A 229 2.40 21.98 11.44
N ILE A 230 3.62 21.52 11.76
CA ILE A 230 4.20 20.28 11.22
C ILE A 230 3.29 19.09 11.54
N VAL A 231 2.97 18.88 12.82
CA VAL A 231 2.27 17.65 13.24
C VAL A 231 0.79 17.63 12.86
N SER A 232 0.22 18.78 12.45
CA SER A 232 -1.15 18.86 11.94
C SER A 232 -1.37 18.10 10.63
N GLU A 233 -0.31 17.79 9.89
CA GLU A 233 -0.37 16.99 8.66
C GLU A 233 -0.25 15.48 8.94
N ILE A 234 0.00 15.06 10.18
CA ILE A 234 0.06 13.64 10.56
C ILE A 234 -1.38 13.14 10.79
N THR A 235 -2.13 13.03 9.69
CA THR A 235 -3.50 12.53 9.68
C THR A 235 -3.83 11.86 8.34
N THR A 236 -4.93 11.12 8.29
CA THR A 236 -5.44 10.46 7.09
C THR A 236 -6.68 11.19 6.54
N GLY A 237 -7.03 10.92 5.28
CA GLY A 237 -8.29 11.38 4.69
C GLY A 237 -8.29 12.82 4.15
N MET A 238 -7.15 13.51 4.18
CA MET A 238 -6.99 14.79 3.48
C MET A 238 -7.01 14.61 1.95
N GLN A 239 -7.29 15.70 1.23
CA GLN A 239 -7.27 15.72 -0.24
C GLN A 239 -5.87 15.31 -0.77
N GLU A 240 -4.84 15.98 -0.28
CA GLU A 240 -3.42 15.63 -0.41
C GLU A 240 -2.90 15.18 0.96
N GLY A 241 -1.94 14.27 1.00
CA GLY A 241 -1.42 13.66 2.23
C GLY A 241 -1.62 12.15 2.25
N ILE A 242 -1.66 11.59 3.47
CA ILE A 242 -1.81 10.15 3.68
C ILE A 242 -3.25 9.71 3.36
N LYS A 243 -3.37 8.67 2.54
CA LYS A 243 -4.65 8.12 2.08
C LYS A 243 -5.07 6.93 2.95
N SER A 244 -6.32 6.49 2.76
CA SER A 244 -6.94 5.44 3.58
C SER A 244 -6.27 4.07 3.37
N ASP A 245 -5.73 3.84 2.18
CA ASP A 245 -4.96 2.65 1.81
C ASP A 245 -3.46 2.71 2.21
N TRP A 246 -3.04 3.76 2.91
CA TRP A 246 -1.65 4.09 3.28
C TRP A 246 -0.75 4.49 2.11
N SER A 247 -1.32 4.85 0.96
CA SER A 247 -0.62 5.61 -0.07
C SER A 247 -0.50 7.10 0.32
N PHE A 248 0.21 7.88 -0.49
CA PHE A 248 0.38 9.32 -0.28
C PHE A 248 0.11 10.08 -1.57
N HIS A 249 -0.70 11.13 -1.50
CA HIS A 249 -1.01 11.97 -2.65
C HIS A 249 -0.49 13.41 -2.52
N GLN A 250 0.02 13.96 -3.62
CA GLN A 250 0.37 15.37 -3.75
C GLN A 250 0.25 15.79 -5.22
N HIS A 251 -0.05 17.08 -5.44
CA HIS A 251 -0.49 17.65 -6.70
C HIS A 251 -1.89 17.15 -7.09
N GLY A 252 -2.81 17.12 -6.11
CA GLY A 252 -4.11 16.48 -6.27
C GLY A 252 -4.05 14.96 -6.12
N PRO A 253 -4.99 14.19 -6.68
CA PRO A 253 -5.11 12.76 -6.47
C PRO A 253 -4.08 12.00 -7.32
N GLN A 254 -2.80 12.16 -6.99
CA GLN A 254 -1.68 11.51 -7.65
C GLN A 254 -0.83 10.81 -6.61
N GLN A 255 -0.54 9.53 -6.82
CA GLN A 255 0.41 8.77 -6.00
C GLN A 255 1.82 9.39 -6.04
N GLN A 256 2.42 9.60 -4.86
CA GLN A 256 3.70 10.31 -4.68
C GLN A 256 4.62 9.62 -3.68
N PHE A 257 4.70 8.29 -3.75
CA PHE A 257 5.51 7.46 -2.86
C PHE A 257 6.98 7.90 -2.84
N GLY A 258 7.69 7.85 -3.97
CA GLY A 258 9.11 8.14 -4.00
C GLY A 258 9.46 9.62 -3.88
N ASN A 259 8.48 10.52 -3.93
CA ASN A 259 8.70 11.96 -4.11
C ASN A 259 8.26 12.71 -2.83
N TYR A 260 7.14 13.43 -2.90
CA TYR A 260 6.60 14.21 -1.78
C TYR A 260 6.26 13.34 -0.57
N GLY A 261 5.73 12.14 -0.78
CA GLY A 261 5.42 11.23 0.31
C GLY A 261 6.69 10.69 0.99
N LEU A 262 7.75 10.39 0.24
CA LEU A 262 9.00 9.94 0.82
C LEU A 262 9.63 11.07 1.64
N ALA A 263 9.64 12.29 1.10
CA ALA A 263 10.07 13.49 1.82
C ALA A 263 9.28 13.66 3.12
N PHE A 264 7.95 13.50 3.06
CA PHE A 264 7.09 13.55 4.23
C PHE A 264 7.47 12.50 5.28
N LEU A 265 7.62 11.24 4.87
CA LEU A 265 7.98 10.18 5.80
C LEU A 265 9.38 10.38 6.39
N THR A 266 10.37 10.77 5.58
CA THR A 266 11.74 11.04 6.06
C THR A 266 11.77 12.17 7.08
N GLU A 267 11.03 13.25 6.82
CA GLU A 267 11.00 14.40 7.72
C GLU A 267 10.20 14.12 8.98
N MET A 268 9.01 13.53 8.88
CA MET A 268 8.21 13.19 10.05
C MET A 268 8.91 12.18 10.95
N SER A 269 9.64 11.22 10.37
CA SER A 269 10.48 10.29 11.15
C SER A 269 11.62 11.02 11.86
N SER A 270 12.22 12.01 11.19
CA SER A 270 13.27 12.86 11.79
C SER A 270 12.70 13.74 12.92
N TYR A 271 11.52 14.34 12.73
CA TYR A 271 10.82 15.13 13.74
C TYR A 271 10.39 14.30 14.95
N SER A 272 9.93 13.06 14.73
CA SER A 272 9.66 12.12 15.83
C SER A 272 10.89 11.96 16.74
N GLY A 273 12.07 11.74 16.14
CA GLY A 273 13.34 11.67 16.87
C GLY A 273 13.77 12.99 17.50
N LEU A 274 13.60 14.11 16.78
CA LEU A 274 13.99 15.46 17.25
C LEU A 274 13.18 15.89 18.48
N PHE A 275 11.87 15.66 18.46
CA PHE A 275 10.96 16.03 19.54
C PHE A 275 10.91 14.99 20.67
N ALA A 276 11.62 13.88 20.55
CA ALA A 276 11.61 12.84 21.56
C ALA A 276 12.16 13.35 22.91
N GLY A 277 11.38 13.12 23.96
CA GLY A 277 11.72 13.48 25.33
C GLY A 277 11.56 14.96 25.68
N THR A 278 11.04 15.80 24.77
CA THR A 278 10.70 17.20 25.02
C THR A 278 9.17 17.36 25.16
N VAL A 279 8.70 18.55 25.56
CA VAL A 279 7.26 18.87 25.55
C VAL A 279 6.64 18.85 24.14
N PHE A 280 7.47 18.79 23.09
CA PHE A 280 7.07 18.78 21.69
C PHE A 280 6.83 17.39 21.12
N ALA A 281 7.06 16.32 21.90
CA ALA A 281 6.97 14.94 21.47
C ALA A 281 5.65 14.63 20.73
N LEU A 282 5.71 13.71 19.76
CA LEU A 282 4.51 13.20 19.08
C LEU A 282 3.65 12.41 20.07
N ASN A 283 2.34 12.54 19.95
CA ASN A 283 1.42 11.71 20.72
C ASN A 283 1.34 10.29 20.11
N LYS A 284 0.70 9.36 20.83
CA LYS A 284 0.59 7.95 20.40
C LYS A 284 -0.12 7.77 19.06
N GLU A 285 -1.14 8.59 18.79
CA GLU A 285 -1.91 8.54 17.54
C GLU A 285 -1.06 8.97 16.35
N GLN A 286 -0.40 10.11 16.46
CA GLN A 286 0.53 10.64 15.44
C GLN A 286 1.64 9.64 15.14
N GLN A 287 2.26 9.06 16.18
CA GLN A 287 3.28 8.03 16.00
C GLN A 287 2.71 6.75 15.36
N GLY A 288 1.51 6.33 15.75
CA GLY A 288 0.82 5.17 15.17
C GLY A 288 0.50 5.35 13.68
N ILE A 289 0.11 6.55 13.27
CA ILE A 289 -0.11 6.91 11.86
C ILE A 289 1.18 6.80 11.07
N LEU A 290 2.30 7.35 11.56
CA LEU A 290 3.60 7.25 10.88
C LEU A 290 4.11 5.80 10.79
N ASN A 291 3.96 5.02 11.86
CA ASN A 291 4.33 3.60 11.86
C ASN A 291 3.51 2.83 10.80
N SER A 292 2.20 3.07 10.74
CA SER A 292 1.30 2.44 9.76
C SER A 292 1.58 2.90 8.34
N PHE A 293 1.89 4.18 8.13
CA PHE A 293 2.26 4.72 6.83
C PHE A 293 3.52 4.04 6.27
N LEU A 294 4.50 3.76 7.14
CA LEU A 294 5.69 2.99 6.78
C LEU A 294 5.37 1.51 6.53
N LEU A 295 4.73 0.83 7.49
CA LEU A 295 4.57 -0.62 7.49
C LEU A 295 3.47 -1.12 6.54
N ASN A 296 2.38 -0.38 6.42
CA ASN A 296 1.23 -0.72 5.57
C ASN A 296 1.27 -0.03 4.20
N GLY A 297 2.14 0.96 4.01
CA GLY A 297 2.37 1.68 2.75
C GLY A 297 3.76 1.40 2.16
N TYR A 298 4.79 2.09 2.66
CA TYR A 298 6.13 2.12 2.06
C TYR A 298 6.87 0.79 2.03
N ARG A 299 6.62 -0.10 3.00
CA ARG A 299 7.21 -1.45 3.04
C ARG A 299 6.89 -2.24 1.76
N TRP A 300 5.74 -2.00 1.13
CA TRP A 300 5.30 -2.72 -0.06
C TRP A 300 6.12 -2.37 -1.31
N ILE A 301 6.55 -1.12 -1.46
CA ILE A 301 7.14 -0.58 -2.69
C ILE A 301 8.67 -0.66 -2.75
N VAL A 302 9.31 -1.33 -1.79
CA VAL A 302 10.76 -1.58 -1.80
C VAL A 302 11.03 -3.08 -1.84
N TRP A 303 11.82 -3.49 -2.83
CA TRP A 303 12.22 -4.86 -3.03
C TRP A 303 13.74 -4.95 -3.10
N ASN A 304 14.34 -5.75 -2.21
CA ASN A 304 15.77 -6.01 -2.21
C ASN A 304 16.67 -4.75 -2.12
N GLY A 305 16.18 -3.66 -1.50
CA GLY A 305 16.89 -2.38 -1.44
C GLY A 305 16.71 -1.50 -2.68
N TYR A 306 15.74 -1.81 -3.53
CA TYR A 306 15.37 -1.02 -4.70
C TYR A 306 13.92 -0.57 -4.57
N MET A 307 13.68 0.74 -4.69
CA MET A 307 12.33 1.26 -4.82
C MET A 307 11.74 0.90 -6.17
N ASP A 308 10.46 0.55 -6.18
CA ASP A 308 9.69 0.29 -7.39
C ASP A 308 9.68 1.49 -8.33
N VAL A 309 9.88 1.26 -9.63
CA VAL A 309 9.81 2.28 -10.68
C VAL A 309 8.47 3.01 -10.68
N ASN A 310 7.36 2.31 -10.45
CA ASN A 310 6.04 2.95 -10.34
C ASN A 310 5.96 3.95 -9.18
N ALA A 311 6.77 3.75 -8.13
CA ALA A 311 6.85 4.67 -6.99
C ALA A 311 7.74 5.89 -7.24
N LEU A 312 8.70 5.84 -8.18
CA LEU A 312 9.58 6.97 -8.53
C LEU A 312 8.83 8.11 -9.22
N ASP A 313 7.80 7.75 -9.99
CA ASP A 313 7.01 8.67 -10.81
C ASP A 313 7.90 9.62 -11.64
N ARG A 314 7.81 10.95 -11.49
CA ARG A 314 8.59 11.87 -12.33
C ARG A 314 10.12 11.83 -12.12
N GLN A 315 10.57 11.34 -10.97
CA GLN A 315 11.93 11.54 -10.48
C GLN A 315 12.86 10.37 -10.85
N LEU A 316 13.09 10.22 -12.16
CA LEU A 316 13.78 9.09 -12.79
C LEU A 316 15.29 9.35 -12.92
N PHE A 317 15.97 9.66 -11.82
CA PHE A 317 17.41 9.93 -11.79
C PHE A 317 18.24 8.65 -11.85
N HIS A 318 19.52 8.81 -12.16
CA HIS A 318 20.50 7.74 -12.02
C HIS A 318 20.58 7.26 -10.55
N SER A 319 20.56 5.95 -10.36
CA SER A 319 20.46 5.25 -9.07
C SER A 319 19.24 5.63 -8.21
N GLY A 320 18.20 6.24 -8.80
CA GLY A 320 17.02 6.72 -8.08
C GLY A 320 16.32 5.64 -7.24
N GLN A 321 16.21 4.42 -7.77
CA GLN A 321 15.63 3.28 -7.03
C GLN A 321 16.38 2.98 -5.73
N ILE A 322 17.71 2.97 -5.79
CA ILE A 322 18.57 2.63 -4.65
C ILE A 322 18.55 3.76 -3.63
N HIS A 323 18.81 4.99 -4.07
CA HIS A 323 18.88 6.13 -3.16
C HIS A 323 17.57 6.34 -2.41
N LYS A 324 16.42 6.26 -3.08
CA LYS A 324 15.13 6.43 -2.40
C LYS A 324 14.81 5.29 -1.43
N ALA A 325 15.22 4.05 -1.73
CA ALA A 325 15.10 2.94 -0.79
C ALA A 325 15.98 3.15 0.46
N PHE A 326 17.20 3.69 0.30
CA PHE A 326 18.06 4.05 1.43
C PHE A 326 17.45 5.17 2.28
N SER A 327 16.91 6.23 1.67
CA SER A 327 16.22 7.29 2.40
C SER A 327 15.10 6.74 3.28
N LEU A 328 14.31 5.79 2.76
CA LEU A 328 13.29 5.08 3.54
C LEU A 328 13.90 4.23 4.68
N ALA A 329 15.03 3.58 4.46
CA ALA A 329 15.72 2.79 5.49
C ALA A 329 16.22 3.67 6.65
N PHE A 330 16.80 4.84 6.34
CA PHE A 330 17.17 5.83 7.34
C PHE A 330 15.94 6.37 8.09
N ALA A 331 14.84 6.66 7.38
CA ALA A 331 13.58 7.06 8.01
C ALA A 331 13.04 5.99 8.95
N THR A 332 13.12 4.71 8.56
CA THR A 332 12.69 3.57 9.37
C THR A 332 13.42 3.56 10.72
N ASN A 333 14.75 3.70 10.73
CA ASN A 333 15.50 3.70 11.98
C ASN A 333 15.22 4.94 12.84
N ALA A 334 15.03 6.11 12.21
CA ALA A 334 14.65 7.32 12.94
C ALA A 334 13.31 7.14 13.67
N LEU A 335 12.34 6.51 13.00
CA LEU A 335 10.99 6.32 13.53
C LEU A 335 10.94 5.38 14.74
N MET A 336 11.81 4.36 14.78
CA MET A 336 11.90 3.37 15.87
C MET A 336 12.02 3.99 17.27
N ARG A 337 12.52 5.22 17.41
CA ARG A 337 12.68 5.88 18.72
C ARG A 337 11.35 6.17 19.42
N GLY A 338 10.29 6.43 18.64
CA GLY A 338 8.95 6.67 19.16
C GLY A 338 8.02 5.44 19.10
N SER A 339 8.42 4.39 18.39
CA SER A 339 7.55 3.26 18.05
C SER A 339 7.42 2.21 19.17
N SER A 340 6.35 1.41 19.10
CA SER A 340 6.15 0.29 20.02
C SER A 340 7.13 -0.86 19.76
N ALA A 341 7.28 -1.78 20.72
CA ALA A 341 8.15 -2.94 20.54
C ALA A 341 7.71 -3.87 19.39
N GLU A 342 6.41 -3.91 19.06
CA GLU A 342 5.89 -4.66 17.90
C GLU A 342 6.25 -3.96 16.59
N ASP A 343 6.01 -2.66 16.48
CA ASP A 343 6.39 -1.88 15.30
C ASP A 343 7.89 -1.97 15.02
N ILE A 344 8.71 -1.87 16.07
CA ILE A 344 10.17 -1.99 15.97
C ILE A 344 10.57 -3.37 15.42
N ARG A 345 9.87 -4.46 15.80
CA ARG A 345 10.14 -5.78 15.22
C ARG A 345 9.91 -5.79 13.71
N GLN A 346 8.75 -5.31 13.26
CA GLN A 346 8.41 -5.29 11.83
C GLN A 346 9.32 -4.35 11.03
N MET A 347 9.74 -3.23 11.61
CA MET A 347 10.71 -2.31 11.01
C MET A 347 12.10 -2.97 10.86
N ASN A 348 12.55 -3.74 11.86
CA ASN A 348 13.80 -4.50 11.75
C ASN A 348 13.71 -5.60 10.70
N GLU A 349 12.55 -6.27 10.57
CA GLU A 349 12.31 -7.22 9.48
C GLU A 349 12.39 -6.54 8.13
N PHE A 350 11.77 -5.36 7.95
CA PHE A 350 11.90 -4.59 6.71
C PHE A 350 13.36 -4.27 6.36
N LEU A 351 14.15 -3.82 7.32
CA LEU A 351 15.58 -3.54 7.10
C LEU A 351 16.34 -4.83 6.75
N LYS A 352 16.06 -5.93 7.43
CA LYS A 352 16.69 -7.24 7.16
C LYS A 352 16.34 -7.76 5.77
N ASP A 353 15.07 -7.67 5.38
CA ASP A 353 14.55 -8.11 4.07
C ASP A 353 15.28 -7.38 2.92
N ASN A 354 15.70 -6.12 3.15
CA ASN A 354 16.27 -5.27 2.09
C ASN A 354 17.78 -5.09 2.13
N TYR A 355 18.45 -5.31 3.28
CA TYR A 355 19.86 -4.95 3.45
C TYR A 355 20.73 -6.05 4.08
N ALA A 356 20.18 -7.20 4.47
CA ALA A 356 20.99 -8.30 4.99
C ALA A 356 21.96 -8.85 3.92
N PRO A 357 23.20 -9.24 4.29
CA PRO A 357 24.20 -9.82 3.37
C PRO A 357 23.76 -11.15 2.74
N GLU A 358 23.10 -12.01 3.52
CA GLU A 358 22.54 -13.28 3.06
C GLU A 358 21.01 -13.22 3.09
N ARG A 359 20.38 -13.28 1.91
CA ARG A 359 18.92 -13.23 1.76
C ARG A 359 18.37 -14.61 1.40
N LYS A 360 17.40 -15.09 2.18
CA LYS A 360 16.68 -16.36 1.93
C LYS A 360 15.22 -16.07 1.63
N GLY A 361 14.98 -15.29 0.57
CA GLY A 361 13.65 -14.79 0.25
C GLY A 361 13.05 -13.85 1.31
N SER A 362 11.96 -13.17 0.96
CA SER A 362 11.19 -12.30 1.84
C SER A 362 10.14 -13.11 2.60
N ALA A 363 10.04 -12.92 3.92
CA ALA A 363 8.90 -13.43 4.69
C ALA A 363 7.66 -12.53 4.54
N PHE A 364 7.87 -11.26 4.17
CA PHE A 364 6.80 -10.32 3.85
C PHE A 364 6.26 -10.58 2.44
N ILE A 365 5.18 -11.35 2.38
CA ILE A 365 4.46 -11.77 1.18
C ILE A 365 3.01 -11.26 1.23
N GLY A 366 2.37 -11.16 0.07
CA GLY A 366 0.95 -10.83 -0.04
C GLY A 366 0.59 -10.08 -1.31
N HIS A 367 -0.68 -9.75 -1.44
CA HIS A 367 -1.22 -8.97 -2.55
C HIS A 367 -1.99 -7.76 -2.02
N LYS A 368 -1.56 -6.56 -2.38
CA LYS A 368 -2.17 -5.30 -1.93
C LYS A 368 -2.57 -4.45 -3.12
N HIS A 369 -3.84 -4.05 -3.13
CA HIS A 369 -4.35 -2.99 -4.00
C HIS A 369 -4.45 -1.69 -3.19
N PHE A 370 -3.82 -0.63 -3.68
CA PHE A 370 -3.94 0.73 -3.18
C PHE A 370 -5.10 1.42 -3.91
N TRP A 371 -6.32 1.26 -3.38
CA TRP A 371 -7.56 1.73 -4.03
C TRP A 371 -7.63 3.24 -4.20
N ASP A 372 -6.97 4.04 -3.35
CA ASP A 372 -6.91 5.49 -3.56
C ASP A 372 -5.91 5.86 -4.67
N SER A 373 -4.94 4.99 -4.99
CA SER A 373 -3.83 5.29 -5.90
C SER A 373 -3.84 4.55 -7.24
N ASP A 374 -4.86 3.72 -7.51
CA ASP A 374 -4.93 2.87 -8.71
C ASP A 374 -3.63 2.08 -8.96
N GLN A 375 -3.02 1.55 -7.89
CA GLN A 375 -1.77 0.77 -7.95
C GLN A 375 -1.94 -0.56 -7.22
N THR A 376 -1.43 -1.64 -7.80
CA THR A 376 -1.38 -2.96 -7.15
C THR A 376 0.06 -3.39 -6.99
N VAL A 377 0.39 -3.94 -5.83
CA VAL A 377 1.69 -4.57 -5.54
C VAL A 377 1.46 -6.00 -5.07
N HIS A 378 2.12 -6.94 -5.71
CA HIS A 378 2.16 -8.34 -5.33
C HIS A 378 3.57 -8.73 -4.91
N ARG A 379 3.69 -9.44 -3.79
CA ARG A 379 4.95 -9.91 -3.23
C ARG A 379 4.84 -11.40 -2.94
N PHE A 380 5.81 -12.15 -3.42
CA PHE A 380 6.05 -13.50 -2.98
C PHE A 380 7.48 -13.62 -2.44
N SER A 381 7.84 -14.79 -1.91
CA SER A 381 9.12 -14.95 -1.19
C SER A 381 10.34 -14.66 -2.07
N THR A 382 10.26 -14.86 -3.38
CA THR A 382 11.39 -14.70 -4.30
C THR A 382 11.22 -13.60 -5.34
N TRP A 383 10.06 -12.94 -5.40
CA TRP A 383 9.80 -11.90 -6.40
C TRP A 383 8.71 -10.90 -5.96
N MET A 384 8.69 -9.75 -6.62
CA MET A 384 7.66 -8.73 -6.50
C MET A 384 7.16 -8.32 -7.89
N ALA A 385 5.90 -7.95 -8.02
CA ALA A 385 5.42 -7.19 -9.18
C ALA A 385 4.56 -6.02 -8.74
N SER A 386 4.52 -4.98 -9.56
CA SER A 386 3.60 -3.87 -9.38
C SER A 386 2.99 -3.44 -10.70
N VAL A 387 1.72 -3.05 -10.66
CA VAL A 387 1.04 -2.41 -11.79
C VAL A 387 0.49 -1.06 -11.37
N LYS A 388 0.82 -0.01 -12.12
CA LYS A 388 0.29 1.34 -11.93
C LYS A 388 -0.68 1.67 -13.05
N MET A 389 -1.83 2.19 -12.66
CA MET A 389 -2.92 2.57 -13.54
C MET A 389 -3.28 4.04 -13.32
N ALA A 390 -4.29 4.50 -14.05
CA ALA A 390 -4.90 5.81 -13.90
C ALA A 390 -6.40 5.67 -14.17
N SER A 391 -7.18 6.58 -13.61
CA SER A 391 -8.62 6.68 -13.82
C SER A 391 -9.04 8.14 -13.97
N ASP A 392 -10.34 8.40 -14.06
CA ASP A 392 -10.87 9.75 -13.96
C ASP A 392 -10.65 10.35 -12.55
N ARG A 393 -10.44 9.49 -11.53
CA ARG A 393 -10.12 9.85 -10.15
C ARG A 393 -8.63 10.13 -9.96
N VAL A 394 -7.75 9.26 -10.48
CA VAL A 394 -6.31 9.27 -10.17
C VAL A 394 -5.48 9.72 -11.36
N ILE A 395 -4.55 10.65 -11.10
CA ILE A 395 -3.56 11.11 -12.08
C ILE A 395 -2.44 10.05 -12.21
N GLY A 396 -2.20 9.57 -13.42
CA GLY A 396 -1.26 8.46 -13.67
C GLY A 396 0.22 8.82 -13.63
N THR A 397 0.58 10.07 -13.92
CA THR A 397 1.98 10.52 -13.97
C THR A 397 2.05 12.05 -14.00
N GLU A 398 3.21 12.63 -13.69
CA GLU A 398 3.46 14.06 -13.85
C GLU A 398 4.75 14.39 -14.61
N LEU A 399 4.76 15.60 -15.14
CA LEU A 399 5.89 16.29 -15.73
C LEU A 399 5.93 17.66 -15.06
N VAL A 400 6.96 17.90 -14.27
CA VAL A 400 7.15 19.15 -13.52
C VAL A 400 8.63 19.50 -13.57
N ASN A 401 8.96 20.78 -13.76
CA ASN A 401 10.35 21.26 -13.74
C ASN A 401 11.30 20.56 -14.73
N GLU A 402 10.77 20.12 -15.88
CA GLU A 402 11.50 19.36 -16.90
C GLU A 402 11.92 17.93 -16.47
N ASP A 403 11.39 17.45 -15.34
CA ASP A 403 11.47 16.05 -14.95
C ASP A 403 10.36 15.25 -15.68
N ASN A 404 10.71 14.05 -16.16
CA ASN A 404 9.81 13.09 -16.82
C ASN A 404 9.17 13.56 -18.14
N LEU A 405 9.95 14.18 -19.04
CA LEU A 405 9.47 14.70 -20.33
C LEU A 405 8.85 13.65 -21.27
N LYS A 406 9.07 12.35 -21.00
CA LYS A 406 8.60 11.24 -21.85
C LYS A 406 7.63 10.28 -21.15
N GLY A 407 7.25 10.52 -19.89
CA GLY A 407 6.50 9.58 -19.05
C GLY A 407 5.00 9.43 -19.33
N PHE A 408 4.48 9.92 -20.46
CA PHE A 408 3.04 10.06 -20.71
C PHE A 408 2.21 8.77 -20.47
N TYR A 409 2.77 7.61 -20.80
CA TYR A 409 2.08 6.31 -20.69
C TYR A 409 2.33 5.56 -19.36
N MET A 410 3.04 6.15 -18.38
CA MET A 410 3.41 5.46 -17.13
C MET A 410 2.22 5.08 -16.22
N GLY A 411 1.03 5.64 -16.48
CA GLY A 411 -0.21 5.30 -15.79
C GLY A 411 -1.16 4.39 -16.58
N ASP A 412 -0.75 3.84 -17.73
CA ASP A 412 -1.65 3.11 -18.62
C ASP A 412 -1.53 1.57 -18.45
N GLY A 413 -1.35 1.13 -17.20
CA GLY A 413 -1.14 -0.28 -16.83
C GLY A 413 0.33 -0.70 -16.87
N ALA A 414 1.23 0.14 -16.35
CA ALA A 414 2.66 -0.12 -16.32
C ALA A 414 3.01 -1.21 -15.29
N LEU A 415 3.40 -2.40 -15.76
CA LEU A 415 3.67 -3.62 -14.99
C LEU A 415 5.17 -3.90 -14.89
N TYR A 416 5.75 -3.80 -13.70
CA TYR A 416 7.15 -4.17 -13.44
C TYR A 416 7.24 -5.43 -12.59
N THR A 417 8.20 -6.32 -12.91
CA THR A 417 8.45 -7.55 -12.14
C THR A 417 9.91 -7.62 -11.69
N TYR A 418 10.15 -7.89 -10.41
CA TYR A 418 11.46 -7.85 -9.76
C TYR A 418 11.78 -9.20 -9.12
N CYS A 419 12.97 -9.74 -9.38
CA CYS A 419 13.55 -10.87 -8.67
C CYS A 419 14.74 -10.40 -7.85
N ARG A 420 15.72 -9.75 -8.50
CA ARG A 420 16.91 -9.15 -7.87
C ARG A 420 16.64 -7.75 -7.32
N GLY A 421 15.80 -6.97 -7.99
CA GLY A 421 15.50 -5.57 -7.67
C GLY A 421 16.09 -4.57 -8.68
N ASP A 422 17.13 -4.96 -9.42
CA ASP A 422 17.86 -4.09 -10.36
C ASP A 422 17.46 -4.29 -11.85
N GLU A 423 16.38 -5.01 -12.13
CA GLU A 423 15.91 -5.32 -13.48
C GLU A 423 15.68 -4.07 -14.36
N TYR A 424 15.33 -2.96 -13.72
CA TYR A 424 15.04 -1.66 -14.36
C TYR A 424 16.00 -0.54 -13.91
N LEU A 425 17.06 -0.88 -13.18
CA LEU A 425 18.01 0.12 -12.69
C LEU A 425 18.68 0.83 -13.87
N ASN A 426 18.56 2.16 -13.91
CA ASN A 426 19.22 3.04 -14.88
C ASN A 426 18.87 2.81 -16.35
N ILE A 427 17.76 2.13 -16.64
CA ILE A 427 17.37 1.79 -18.02
C ILE A 427 16.77 2.95 -18.82
N PHE A 428 16.24 3.97 -18.15
CA PHE A 428 15.36 4.99 -18.74
C PHE A 428 15.90 5.69 -20.01
N PRO A 429 17.22 5.95 -20.18
CA PRO A 429 17.76 6.48 -21.45
C PRO A 429 17.57 5.57 -22.66
N PHE A 430 17.38 4.26 -22.44
CA PHE A 430 17.30 3.23 -23.48
C PHE A 430 15.87 2.76 -23.75
N TRP A 431 14.90 3.24 -22.98
CA TRP A 431 13.50 2.90 -23.16
C TRP A 431 12.94 3.44 -24.47
N ASP A 432 12.20 2.58 -25.15
CA ASP A 432 11.07 3.02 -25.95
C ASP A 432 9.90 3.30 -24.99
N TRP A 433 9.59 4.59 -24.82
CA TRP A 433 8.57 5.09 -23.91
C TRP A 433 7.14 4.79 -24.35
N ARG A 434 6.94 4.24 -25.56
CA ARG A 434 5.67 3.64 -26.01
C ARG A 434 5.58 2.14 -25.73
N LYS A 435 6.67 1.55 -25.21
CA LYS A 435 6.75 0.13 -24.84
C LYS A 435 7.13 -0.05 -23.38
N ILE A 436 6.70 0.87 -22.50
CA ILE A 436 6.81 0.69 -21.05
C ILE A 436 6.18 -0.66 -20.69
N PRO A 437 6.83 -1.50 -19.87
CA PRO A 437 6.31 -2.83 -19.53
C PRO A 437 4.80 -2.81 -19.16
N GLY A 438 3.99 -3.69 -19.77
CA GLY A 438 2.55 -3.84 -19.48
C GLY A 438 1.58 -2.93 -20.24
N ILE A 439 2.02 -1.81 -20.80
CA ILE A 439 1.11 -0.83 -21.42
C ILE A 439 0.60 -1.30 -22.78
N THR A 440 -0.55 -0.77 -23.20
CA THR A 440 -1.05 -0.84 -24.58
C THR A 440 -1.00 0.55 -25.18
N ALA A 441 -0.27 0.75 -26.28
CA ALA A 441 -0.02 2.09 -26.84
C ALA A 441 0.12 2.08 -28.36
N TYR A 442 0.03 3.27 -28.96
CA TYR A 442 0.26 3.47 -30.38
C TYR A 442 1.72 3.21 -30.77
N GLU A 443 1.94 2.54 -31.90
CA GLU A 443 3.23 2.46 -32.55
C GLU A 443 3.46 3.71 -33.42
N SER A 444 4.46 4.52 -33.06
CA SER A 444 4.78 5.77 -33.77
C SER A 444 6.18 6.27 -33.47
N GLU A 445 6.84 6.81 -34.50
CA GLU A 445 8.12 7.52 -34.41
C GLU A 445 7.95 9.00 -34.00
N ALA A 446 6.71 9.49 -33.89
CA ALA A 446 6.46 10.84 -33.40
C ALA A 446 6.94 10.98 -31.94
N PRO A 447 7.35 12.19 -31.51
CA PRO A 447 7.63 12.44 -30.09
C PRO A 447 6.49 11.95 -29.19
N VAL A 448 6.82 11.45 -28.00
CA VAL A 448 5.81 11.12 -26.98
C VAL A 448 5.03 12.41 -26.69
N PRO A 449 3.68 12.36 -26.50
CA PRO A 449 2.91 13.55 -26.18
C PRO A 449 3.49 14.27 -24.96
N ALA A 450 3.80 15.56 -25.11
CA ALA A 450 4.23 16.40 -24.01
C ALA A 450 2.99 16.95 -23.28
N PHE A 451 2.96 16.84 -21.96
CA PHE A 451 1.80 17.17 -21.14
C PHE A 451 2.11 18.31 -20.17
N PHE A 452 2.20 19.52 -20.71
CA PHE A 452 2.51 20.73 -19.93
C PHE A 452 1.32 21.26 -19.11
N ASN A 453 0.09 20.88 -19.46
CA ASN A 453 -1.11 21.18 -18.68
C ASN A 453 -1.43 20.00 -17.75
N TYR A 454 -0.99 20.14 -16.50
CA TYR A 454 -1.12 19.14 -15.45
C TYR A 454 -2.59 18.71 -15.18
N GLY A 455 -2.78 17.45 -14.79
CA GLY A 455 -4.07 16.90 -14.34
C GLY A 455 -4.88 16.20 -15.43
N ALA A 456 -5.66 16.94 -16.22
CA ALA A 456 -6.70 16.33 -17.07
C ALA A 456 -6.17 15.48 -18.23
N HIS A 457 -5.03 15.86 -18.83
CA HIS A 457 -4.52 15.20 -20.04
C HIS A 457 -3.81 13.86 -19.78
N VAL A 458 -3.37 13.61 -18.54
CA VAL A 458 -2.66 12.38 -18.13
C VAL A 458 -3.56 11.42 -17.36
N ARG A 459 -4.80 11.80 -17.07
CA ARG A 459 -5.82 10.88 -16.57
C ARG A 459 -6.34 9.98 -17.67
N ASN A 460 -6.65 8.75 -17.30
CA ASN A 460 -7.46 7.87 -18.10
C ASN A 460 -8.93 8.34 -18.04
N LYS A 461 -9.70 8.24 -19.12
CA LYS A 461 -11.06 8.81 -19.17
C LYS A 461 -12.14 7.92 -18.55
N THR A 462 -11.78 6.83 -17.89
CA THR A 462 -12.72 5.85 -17.37
C THR A 462 -12.68 5.76 -15.85
N VAL A 463 -13.81 5.32 -15.29
CA VAL A 463 -13.98 5.08 -13.85
C VAL A 463 -13.66 3.66 -13.44
N PHE A 464 -13.61 2.69 -14.37
CA PHE A 464 -13.52 1.27 -14.02
C PHE A 464 -12.04 0.87 -13.93
N VAL A 465 -11.46 1.12 -12.76
CA VAL A 465 -10.06 0.82 -12.44
C VAL A 465 -10.00 0.40 -10.98
N GLY A 466 -9.46 -0.77 -10.68
CA GLY A 466 -9.38 -1.25 -9.30
C GLY A 466 -8.85 -2.67 -9.19
N GLY A 467 -8.87 -3.23 -7.98
CA GLY A 467 -8.41 -4.59 -7.72
C GLY A 467 -9.12 -5.26 -6.55
N VAL A 468 -9.21 -6.59 -6.62
CA VAL A 468 -9.72 -7.46 -5.57
C VAL A 468 -8.60 -8.35 -5.05
N THR A 469 -8.58 -8.57 -3.73
CA THR A 469 -7.54 -9.36 -3.05
C THR A 469 -8.13 -10.21 -1.93
N ASP A 470 -7.56 -11.39 -1.72
CA ASP A 470 -7.75 -12.20 -0.51
C ASP A 470 -6.59 -12.01 0.51
N GLY A 471 -5.70 -11.05 0.25
CA GLY A 471 -4.47 -10.78 1.00
C GLY A 471 -3.23 -11.51 0.46
N GLU A 472 -3.39 -12.57 -0.32
CA GLU A 472 -2.27 -13.37 -0.87
C GLU A 472 -2.19 -13.30 -2.39
N THR A 473 -3.33 -13.43 -3.07
CA THR A 473 -3.50 -13.38 -4.52
C THR A 473 -4.58 -12.36 -4.88
N GLY A 474 -4.67 -11.98 -6.15
CA GLY A 474 -5.69 -11.02 -6.53
C GLY A 474 -5.81 -10.80 -8.02
N MET A 475 -6.88 -10.10 -8.41
CA MET A 475 -7.12 -9.64 -9.77
C MET A 475 -7.24 -8.13 -9.78
N THR A 476 -6.55 -7.48 -10.70
CA THR A 476 -6.61 -6.03 -10.92
C THR A 476 -7.07 -5.78 -12.35
N ALA A 477 -7.89 -4.77 -12.58
CA ALA A 477 -8.44 -4.45 -13.88
C ALA A 477 -8.48 -2.95 -14.17
N MET A 478 -8.37 -2.59 -15.44
CA MET A 478 -8.43 -1.24 -15.98
C MET A 478 -9.19 -1.25 -17.30
N VAL A 479 -10.19 -0.38 -17.44
CA VAL A 479 -10.68 0.02 -18.76
C VAL A 479 -9.86 1.23 -19.20
N LEU A 480 -9.01 1.06 -20.21
CA LEU A 480 -8.22 2.14 -20.81
C LEU A 480 -9.08 2.90 -21.82
N ASP A 481 -9.03 4.23 -21.75
CA ASP A 481 -9.46 5.18 -22.78
C ASP A 481 -8.46 6.35 -22.78
N ARG A 482 -7.48 6.25 -23.67
CA ARG A 482 -6.35 7.17 -23.84
C ARG A 482 -6.30 7.64 -25.29
N ASP A 483 -6.59 8.91 -25.52
CA ASP A 483 -6.50 9.52 -26.86
C ASP A 483 -7.15 8.65 -27.96
N GLY A 484 -8.35 8.14 -27.68
CA GLY A 484 -9.13 7.30 -28.61
C GLY A 484 -8.74 5.82 -28.64
N LEU A 485 -7.63 5.43 -27.99
CA LEU A 485 -7.26 4.02 -27.77
C LEU A 485 -8.02 3.47 -26.57
N GLN A 486 -8.78 2.40 -26.81
CA GLN A 486 -9.56 1.71 -25.79
C GLN A 486 -9.08 0.27 -25.61
N ALA A 487 -9.08 -0.23 -24.37
CA ALA A 487 -8.77 -1.63 -24.05
C ALA A 487 -9.30 -2.03 -22.67
N HIS A 488 -9.71 -3.28 -22.50
CA HIS A 488 -10.00 -3.89 -21.20
C HIS A 488 -8.80 -4.73 -20.77
N LYS A 489 -8.07 -4.26 -19.76
CA LYS A 489 -6.82 -4.85 -19.30
C LYS A 489 -7.03 -5.44 -17.91
N SER A 490 -6.60 -6.68 -17.69
CA SER A 490 -6.62 -7.30 -16.37
C SER A 490 -5.36 -8.10 -16.08
N TRP A 491 -5.01 -8.18 -14.80
CA TRP A 491 -3.84 -8.88 -14.29
C TRP A 491 -4.26 -9.76 -13.11
N ILE A 492 -3.97 -11.05 -13.19
CA ILE A 492 -4.17 -12.01 -12.10
C ILE A 492 -2.81 -12.37 -11.54
N PHE A 493 -2.63 -12.11 -10.26
CA PHE A 493 -1.37 -12.35 -9.54
C PHE A 493 -1.52 -13.60 -8.68
N THR A 494 -0.74 -14.62 -9.00
CA THR A 494 -0.62 -15.86 -8.24
C THR A 494 0.76 -15.95 -7.60
N ARG A 495 1.03 -17.01 -6.82
CA ARG A 495 2.36 -17.24 -6.22
C ARG A 495 3.47 -17.43 -7.26
N ASP A 496 3.12 -17.98 -8.42
CA ASP A 496 4.10 -18.49 -9.39
C ASP A 496 4.18 -17.65 -10.67
N TYR A 497 3.13 -16.88 -10.99
CA TYR A 497 3.04 -16.11 -12.22
C TYR A 497 2.04 -14.96 -12.14
N VAL A 498 2.20 -14.02 -13.09
CA VAL A 498 1.20 -13.01 -13.43
C VAL A 498 0.57 -13.36 -14.77
N LEU A 499 -0.74 -13.58 -14.79
CA LEU A 499 -1.52 -13.74 -16.03
C LEU A 499 -2.07 -12.39 -16.45
N CYS A 500 -1.75 -11.97 -17.66
CA CYS A 500 -2.13 -10.68 -18.23
C CYS A 500 -3.13 -10.90 -19.36
N LEU A 501 -4.27 -10.23 -19.28
CA LEU A 501 -5.36 -10.29 -20.26
C LEU A 501 -5.62 -8.91 -20.84
N GLY A 502 -5.95 -8.89 -22.12
CA GLY A 502 -6.38 -7.72 -22.86
C GLY A 502 -7.53 -8.09 -23.76
N ALA A 503 -8.53 -7.22 -23.88
CA ALA A 503 -9.63 -7.42 -24.81
C ALA A 503 -10.21 -6.09 -25.31
N GLY A 504 -10.84 -6.12 -26.48
CA GLY A 504 -11.48 -4.95 -27.06
C GLY A 504 -10.50 -3.83 -27.38
N ILE A 505 -9.28 -4.19 -27.77
CA ILE A 505 -8.25 -3.24 -28.18
C ILE A 505 -8.69 -2.65 -29.52
N ARG A 506 -8.97 -1.35 -29.51
CA ARG A 506 -9.40 -0.61 -30.68
C ARG A 506 -9.02 0.85 -30.57
N SER A 507 -8.91 1.53 -31.70
CA SER A 507 -8.59 2.95 -31.76
C SER A 507 -9.33 3.65 -32.90
N ASP A 508 -9.59 4.95 -32.73
CA ASP A 508 -10.07 5.85 -33.78
C ASP A 508 -8.95 6.39 -34.70
N SER A 509 -7.70 5.98 -34.46
CA SER A 509 -6.50 6.36 -35.21
C SER A 509 -6.13 5.33 -36.29
N ILE A 510 -5.33 5.76 -37.28
CA ILE A 510 -4.75 4.88 -38.30
C ILE A 510 -3.41 4.25 -37.87
N LEU A 511 -2.92 4.56 -36.67
CA LEU A 511 -1.67 4.02 -36.14
C LEU A 511 -1.87 2.56 -35.72
N ALA A 512 -0.80 1.76 -35.85
CA ALA A 512 -0.80 0.43 -35.27
C ALA A 512 -0.77 0.53 -33.73
N VAL A 513 -1.21 -0.53 -33.05
CA VAL A 513 -1.22 -0.62 -31.59
C VAL A 513 -0.37 -1.79 -31.15
N THR A 514 0.39 -1.62 -30.08
CA THR A 514 1.18 -2.68 -29.46
C THR A 514 0.83 -2.84 -27.99
N THR A 515 1.08 -4.02 -27.44
CA THR A 515 1.13 -4.24 -25.98
C THR A 515 2.52 -4.70 -25.59
N SER A 516 3.17 -3.95 -24.71
CA SER A 516 4.48 -4.32 -24.17
C SER A 516 4.32 -5.41 -23.10
N VAL A 517 5.05 -6.51 -23.26
CA VAL A 517 5.12 -7.59 -22.26
C VAL A 517 6.19 -7.25 -21.24
N ASP A 518 7.38 -6.85 -21.70
CA ASP A 518 8.47 -6.39 -20.83
C ASP A 518 9.51 -5.57 -21.63
N GLN A 519 10.25 -4.73 -20.91
CA GLN A 519 11.38 -3.95 -21.42
C GLN A 519 12.35 -3.65 -20.28
N ARG A 520 13.45 -4.40 -20.22
CA ARG A 520 14.36 -4.46 -19.06
C ARG A 520 15.84 -4.51 -19.44
N VAL A 521 16.71 -4.33 -18.44
CA VAL A 521 18.17 -4.37 -18.63
C VAL A 521 18.56 -5.79 -19.05
N LYS A 522 19.37 -5.92 -20.10
CA LYS A 522 19.84 -7.22 -20.55
C LYS A 522 20.91 -7.74 -19.58
N ARG A 523 20.63 -8.87 -18.92
CA ARG A 523 21.63 -9.72 -18.26
C ARG A 523 21.59 -11.13 -18.83
N GLY A 524 22.66 -11.53 -19.50
CA GLY A 524 22.69 -12.77 -20.28
C GLY A 524 21.80 -12.70 -21.54
N ASP A 525 21.66 -13.83 -22.21
CA ASP A 525 20.91 -13.93 -23.46
C ASP A 525 19.39 -13.94 -23.22
N LEU A 526 18.65 -13.26 -24.11
CA LEU A 526 17.23 -13.51 -24.29
C LEU A 526 17.08 -14.79 -25.11
N LEU A 527 16.40 -15.78 -24.55
CA LEU A 527 16.20 -17.08 -25.17
C LEU A 527 14.75 -17.22 -25.65
N ARG A 528 14.57 -17.83 -26.83
CA ARG A 528 13.28 -18.29 -27.35
C ARG A 528 13.26 -19.82 -27.38
N TYR A 529 12.11 -20.41 -27.07
CA TYR A 529 11.94 -21.86 -27.13
C TYR A 529 11.43 -22.28 -28.51
N ALA A 530 12.14 -23.18 -29.19
CA ALA A 530 11.73 -23.73 -30.47
C ALA A 530 12.27 -25.16 -30.64
N ASP A 531 11.43 -26.06 -31.17
CA ASP A 531 11.79 -27.45 -31.47
C ASP A 531 12.48 -28.18 -30.29
N GLY A 532 11.97 -27.97 -29.08
CA GLY A 532 12.50 -28.58 -27.85
C GLY A 532 13.76 -27.92 -27.27
N ASN A 533 14.25 -26.84 -27.88
CA ASN A 533 15.54 -26.20 -27.53
C ASN A 533 15.39 -24.69 -27.25
N TRP A 534 16.27 -24.16 -26.40
CA TRP A 534 16.42 -22.72 -26.18
C TRP A 534 17.44 -22.13 -27.15
N LEU A 535 17.02 -21.14 -27.93
CA LEU A 535 17.84 -20.45 -28.92
C LEU A 535 17.98 -18.97 -28.56
N PRO A 536 19.17 -18.36 -28.66
CA PRO A 536 19.33 -16.94 -28.38
C PRO A 536 18.64 -16.08 -29.44
N VAL A 537 18.04 -14.97 -29.01
CA VAL A 537 17.55 -13.90 -29.88
C VAL A 537 18.69 -12.94 -30.15
N GLN A 538 19.05 -12.78 -31.42
CA GLN A 538 20.06 -11.80 -31.86
C GLN A 538 19.36 -10.65 -32.60
N GLY A 539 19.45 -9.42 -32.08
CA GLY A 539 18.75 -8.27 -32.65
C GLY A 539 17.24 -8.41 -32.48
N LYS A 540 16.48 -8.32 -33.59
CA LYS A 540 15.02 -8.42 -33.61
C LYS A 540 14.57 -9.76 -34.18
N TYR A 541 13.72 -10.46 -33.43
CA TYR A 541 12.97 -11.64 -33.84
C TYR A 541 11.48 -11.32 -33.90
N VAL A 542 10.80 -11.81 -34.93
CA VAL A 542 9.34 -11.73 -35.10
C VAL A 542 8.83 -13.15 -35.23
N SER A 543 7.88 -13.55 -34.38
CA SER A 543 7.38 -14.93 -34.32
C SER A 543 6.38 -15.26 -35.43
N SER A 544 6.15 -16.56 -35.62
CA SER A 544 4.90 -17.07 -36.20
C SER A 544 3.74 -16.92 -35.20
N PRO A 545 2.47 -16.96 -35.66
CA PRO A 545 1.29 -16.80 -34.82
C PRO A 545 0.94 -18.06 -34.00
N GLU A 546 1.93 -18.68 -33.37
CA GLU A 546 1.75 -19.84 -32.48
C GLU A 546 2.18 -19.49 -31.04
N GLU A 547 1.82 -20.30 -30.05
CA GLU A 547 2.30 -20.12 -28.67
C GLU A 547 3.83 -19.98 -28.66
N GLN A 548 4.33 -18.90 -28.06
CA GLN A 548 5.76 -18.67 -27.93
C GLN A 548 6.17 -18.67 -26.46
N ARG A 549 7.38 -19.19 -26.20
CA ARG A 549 7.99 -19.11 -24.87
C ARG A 549 9.34 -18.41 -24.97
N PHE A 550 9.56 -17.46 -24.07
CA PHE A 550 10.83 -16.77 -23.93
C PHE A 550 11.33 -16.94 -22.50
N PHE A 551 12.65 -16.84 -22.33
CA PHE A 551 13.29 -16.81 -21.03
C PHE A 551 14.40 -15.79 -21.05
N HIS A 552 14.43 -14.94 -20.03
CA HIS A 552 15.50 -13.99 -19.80
C HIS A 552 15.68 -13.83 -18.30
N ASP A 553 16.92 -14.01 -17.83
CA ASP A 553 17.33 -13.52 -16.52
C ASP A 553 16.42 -13.89 -15.33
N ASN A 554 16.16 -15.19 -15.16
CA ASN A 554 15.26 -15.77 -14.16
C ASN A 554 13.76 -15.45 -14.35
N THR A 555 13.38 -14.95 -15.52
CA THR A 555 11.98 -14.64 -15.84
C THR A 555 11.57 -15.40 -17.10
N GLY A 556 10.51 -16.19 -16.98
CA GLY A 556 9.86 -16.85 -18.12
C GLY A 556 8.71 -16.00 -18.65
N TYR A 557 8.48 -16.06 -19.97
CA TYR A 557 7.34 -15.42 -20.63
C TYR A 557 6.66 -16.46 -21.52
N ILE A 558 5.34 -16.59 -21.41
CA ILE A 558 4.56 -17.52 -22.23
C ILE A 558 3.42 -16.74 -22.87
N LEU A 559 3.42 -16.71 -24.21
CA LEU A 559 2.50 -15.94 -25.02
C LEU A 559 1.45 -16.91 -25.55
N LEU A 560 0.22 -16.82 -25.04
CA LEU A 560 -0.76 -17.91 -25.09
C LEU A 560 -1.62 -17.94 -26.36
N GLN A 561 -1.59 -16.88 -27.17
CA GLN A 561 -2.50 -16.74 -28.30
C GLN A 561 -1.76 -16.64 -29.65
N PRO A 562 -2.45 -16.87 -30.77
CA PRO A 562 -1.90 -16.51 -32.07
C PRO A 562 -1.75 -14.99 -32.23
N SER A 563 -0.53 -14.47 -32.28
CA SER A 563 -0.26 -13.06 -32.61
C SER A 563 1.16 -12.86 -33.14
N ALA A 564 1.47 -11.67 -33.68
CA ALA A 564 2.82 -11.30 -34.06
C ALA A 564 3.60 -10.83 -32.82
N TYR A 565 4.43 -11.72 -32.28
CA TYR A 565 5.29 -11.40 -31.14
C TYR A 565 6.64 -10.89 -31.61
N VAL A 566 7.10 -9.81 -30.99
CA VAL A 566 8.41 -9.25 -31.27
C VAL A 566 9.29 -9.37 -30.04
N ALA A 567 10.47 -9.96 -30.24
CA ALA A 567 11.51 -10.07 -29.23
C ALA A 567 12.77 -9.35 -29.70
N ILE A 568 13.31 -8.48 -28.85
CA ILE A 568 14.48 -7.66 -29.16
C ILE A 568 15.55 -7.89 -28.09
N SER A 569 16.78 -8.12 -28.52
CA SER A 569 17.98 -8.06 -27.69
C SER A 569 19.05 -7.24 -28.42
N GLU A 570 19.31 -6.03 -27.94
CA GLU A 570 20.18 -5.08 -28.64
C GLU A 570 20.88 -4.10 -27.70
N LYS A 571 21.93 -3.48 -28.22
CA LYS A 571 22.61 -2.33 -27.62
C LYS A 571 21.93 -1.04 -28.09
N ARG A 572 21.64 -0.13 -27.16
CA ARG A 572 21.07 1.19 -27.42
C ARG A 572 21.96 2.29 -26.86
N SER A 573 21.84 3.46 -27.48
CA SER A 573 22.41 4.70 -26.97
C SER A 573 21.28 5.65 -26.60
N GLY A 574 21.48 6.46 -25.57
CA GLY A 574 20.48 7.40 -25.07
C GLY A 574 21.10 8.51 -24.22
N ARG A 575 20.29 9.45 -23.76
CA ARG A 575 20.73 10.54 -22.88
C ARG A 575 19.73 10.78 -21.76
N TRP A 576 20.23 11.01 -20.55
CA TRP A 576 19.40 11.37 -19.39
C TRP A 576 18.64 12.68 -19.61
N CYS A 577 19.29 13.66 -20.25
CA CYS A 577 18.69 14.97 -20.56
C CYS A 577 17.44 14.91 -21.45
N ASP A 578 17.19 13.78 -22.14
CA ASP A 578 16.03 13.64 -23.03
C ASP A 578 14.71 13.49 -22.27
N PHE A 579 14.76 13.12 -20.99
CA PHE A 579 13.59 12.99 -20.12
C PHE A 579 13.76 13.64 -18.75
N MET A 580 14.99 13.96 -18.33
CA MET A 580 15.32 14.72 -17.13
C MET A 580 16.13 15.96 -17.51
N GLY A 581 15.48 17.10 -17.70
CA GLY A 581 16.09 18.31 -18.30
C GLY A 581 17.26 18.92 -17.52
N SER A 582 17.43 18.56 -16.23
CA SER A 582 18.55 19.01 -15.41
C SER A 582 19.90 18.40 -15.82
N TYR A 583 19.90 17.22 -16.45
CA TYR A 583 21.12 16.51 -16.81
C TYR A 583 21.87 17.15 -17.97
N ALA A 584 23.20 17.07 -17.93
CA ALA A 584 24.06 17.41 -19.05
C ALA A 584 23.75 16.52 -20.28
N PRO A 585 23.90 17.06 -21.52
CA PRO A 585 23.63 16.33 -22.74
C PRO A 585 24.72 15.31 -23.08
N LYS A 586 24.88 14.29 -22.23
CA LYS A 586 25.86 13.21 -22.36
C LYS A 586 25.20 11.93 -22.90
N THR A 587 25.78 11.38 -23.95
CA THR A 587 25.37 10.08 -24.51
C THR A 587 25.92 8.95 -23.65
N VAL A 588 25.06 8.00 -23.32
CA VAL A 588 25.37 6.75 -22.62
C VAL A 588 24.93 5.57 -23.48
N GLU A 589 25.48 4.40 -23.20
CA GLU A 589 25.15 3.14 -23.89
C GLU A 589 24.71 2.09 -22.88
N GLY A 590 23.81 1.20 -23.31
CA GLY A 590 23.32 0.08 -22.51
C GLY A 590 22.76 -1.02 -23.40
N GLU A 591 22.52 -2.19 -22.82
CA GLU A 591 21.87 -3.30 -23.51
C GLU A 591 20.50 -3.58 -22.89
N ILE A 592 19.51 -3.82 -23.75
CA ILE A 592 18.13 -4.05 -23.32
C ILE A 592 17.57 -5.35 -23.91
N VAL A 593 16.55 -5.84 -23.25
CA VAL A 593 15.62 -6.85 -23.75
C VAL A 593 14.24 -6.23 -23.81
N SER A 594 13.51 -6.43 -24.92
CA SER A 594 12.12 -6.02 -25.06
C SER A 594 11.29 -7.12 -25.70
N LEU A 595 10.10 -7.35 -25.16
CA LEU A 595 9.09 -8.27 -25.67
C LEU A 595 7.78 -7.49 -25.82
N TYR A 596 7.15 -7.56 -26.99
CA TYR A 596 5.84 -6.94 -27.21
C TYR A 596 4.99 -7.70 -28.23
N ILE A 597 3.70 -7.45 -28.18
CA ILE A 597 2.66 -7.98 -29.07
C ILE A 597 2.29 -6.87 -30.06
N ASP A 598 2.30 -7.16 -31.36
CA ASP A 598 1.85 -6.26 -32.41
C ASP A 598 0.41 -6.60 -32.81
N HIS A 599 -0.53 -5.71 -32.48
CA HIS A 599 -1.96 -5.85 -32.80
C HIS A 599 -2.30 -5.28 -34.18
N GLY A 600 -1.33 -4.70 -34.88
CA GLY A 600 -1.57 -3.98 -36.12
C GLY A 600 -2.65 -2.91 -35.94
N ARG A 601 -3.59 -2.86 -36.89
CA ARG A 601 -4.72 -1.92 -36.92
C ARG A 601 -6.06 -2.62 -36.71
N GLU A 602 -6.04 -3.73 -35.98
CA GLU A 602 -7.24 -4.51 -35.74
C GLU A 602 -8.25 -3.73 -34.90
N ASP A 603 -9.52 -3.77 -35.32
CA ASP A 603 -10.64 -3.27 -34.55
C ASP A 603 -11.16 -4.44 -33.72
N ASN A 604 -10.92 -4.42 -32.40
CA ASN A 604 -11.24 -5.47 -31.44
C ASN A 604 -10.19 -6.59 -31.28
N ALA A 605 -8.91 -6.24 -31.19
CA ALA A 605 -7.84 -7.17 -30.80
C ALA A 605 -7.87 -7.53 -29.30
N ASP A 606 -7.16 -8.60 -28.95
CA ASP A 606 -7.01 -9.10 -27.58
C ASP A 606 -5.55 -9.51 -27.28
N TYR A 607 -5.24 -9.82 -26.02
CA TYR A 607 -3.99 -10.51 -25.66
C TYR A 607 -4.16 -11.41 -24.44
N GLN A 608 -3.31 -12.44 -24.37
CA GLN A 608 -3.16 -13.33 -23.23
C GLN A 608 -1.69 -13.74 -23.11
N TYR A 609 -1.06 -13.44 -21.98
CA TYR A 609 0.32 -13.87 -21.71
C TYR A 609 0.59 -14.06 -20.22
N LEU A 610 1.61 -14.86 -19.92
CA LEU A 610 2.11 -15.11 -18.58
C LEU A 610 3.50 -14.51 -18.44
N ILE A 611 3.76 -13.91 -17.27
CA ILE A 611 5.10 -13.65 -16.77
C ILE A 611 5.34 -14.59 -15.59
N LEU A 612 6.46 -15.32 -15.59
CA LEU A 612 6.87 -16.25 -14.54
C LEU A 612 8.18 -15.74 -13.90
N PRO A 613 8.11 -14.81 -12.93
CA PRO A 613 9.28 -14.32 -12.23
C PRO A 613 9.91 -15.41 -11.36
N ALA A 614 11.21 -15.27 -11.07
CA ALA A 614 11.99 -16.22 -10.28
C ALA A 614 11.87 -17.68 -10.77
N SER A 615 11.79 -17.87 -12.09
CA SER A 615 11.69 -19.16 -12.77
C SER A 615 13.04 -19.57 -13.41
N THR A 616 13.09 -20.79 -13.95
CA THR A 616 14.22 -21.27 -14.77
C THR A 616 13.76 -21.53 -16.20
N ALA A 617 14.72 -21.65 -17.13
CA ALA A 617 14.43 -21.97 -18.52
C ALA A 617 13.71 -23.34 -18.62
N GLU A 618 14.11 -24.32 -17.82
CA GLU A 618 13.49 -25.65 -17.78
C GLU A 618 12.07 -25.60 -17.24
N LYS A 619 11.84 -24.88 -16.13
CA LYS A 619 10.51 -24.69 -15.57
C LYS A 619 9.59 -23.95 -16.53
N THR A 620 10.11 -22.94 -17.23
CA THR A 620 9.36 -22.16 -18.23
C THR A 620 8.98 -23.01 -19.43
N ALA A 621 9.89 -23.84 -19.94
CA ALA A 621 9.61 -24.77 -21.03
C ALA A 621 8.57 -25.83 -20.63
N ALA A 622 8.64 -26.34 -19.39
CA ALA A 622 7.76 -27.39 -18.89
C ALA A 622 6.43 -26.87 -18.31
N PHE A 623 6.23 -25.55 -18.22
CA PHE A 623 5.05 -24.98 -17.56
C PHE A 623 3.75 -25.39 -18.27
N ALA A 624 2.85 -26.00 -17.50
CA ALA A 624 1.57 -26.54 -17.95
C ALA A 624 0.51 -25.43 -18.04
N VAL A 625 0.36 -24.82 -19.21
CA VAL A 625 -0.64 -23.77 -19.44
C VAL A 625 -2.08 -24.28 -19.35
N GLN A 626 -2.29 -25.58 -19.53
CA GLN A 626 -3.60 -26.24 -19.44
C GLN A 626 -4.24 -26.18 -18.05
N ASP A 627 -3.46 -25.90 -17.00
CA ASP A 627 -3.96 -25.73 -15.63
C ASP A 627 -4.59 -24.33 -15.42
N ILE A 628 -4.44 -23.44 -16.41
CA ILE A 628 -5.04 -22.12 -16.47
C ILE A 628 -6.13 -22.15 -17.53
N ARG A 629 -7.37 -21.96 -17.11
CA ARG A 629 -8.52 -21.95 -18.03
C ARG A 629 -9.12 -20.57 -18.11
N VAL A 630 -8.82 -19.87 -19.20
CA VAL A 630 -9.53 -18.64 -19.57
C VAL A 630 -10.93 -19.01 -20.04
N ILE A 631 -11.93 -18.61 -19.26
CA ILE A 631 -13.35 -18.93 -19.49
C ILE A 631 -13.95 -17.92 -20.49
N ARG A 632 -13.62 -16.64 -20.30
CA ARG A 632 -14.03 -15.52 -21.15
C ARG A 632 -12.95 -14.43 -21.13
N ASN A 633 -12.73 -13.77 -22.26
CA ASN A 633 -11.84 -12.62 -22.38
C ASN A 633 -12.38 -11.68 -23.48
N ASP A 634 -13.24 -10.74 -23.11
CA ASP A 634 -13.86 -9.79 -24.04
C ASP A 634 -14.28 -8.51 -23.29
N THR A 635 -14.95 -7.59 -23.99
CA THR A 635 -15.33 -6.27 -23.46
C THR A 635 -16.42 -6.33 -22.38
N SER A 636 -17.15 -7.44 -22.23
CA SER A 636 -18.17 -7.52 -21.18
C SER A 636 -17.66 -8.20 -19.92
N ILE A 637 -16.75 -9.18 -20.06
CA ILE A 637 -16.21 -9.94 -18.94
C ILE A 637 -14.83 -10.54 -19.24
N GLN A 638 -13.97 -10.54 -18.23
CA GLN A 638 -12.72 -11.32 -18.19
C GLN A 638 -12.80 -12.30 -17.03
N ALA A 639 -12.82 -13.60 -17.32
CA ALA A 639 -13.03 -14.66 -16.34
C ALA A 639 -12.03 -15.80 -16.53
N VAL A 640 -11.34 -16.20 -15.47
CA VAL A 640 -10.29 -17.24 -15.48
C VAL A 640 -10.44 -18.17 -14.29
N ALA A 641 -10.23 -19.46 -14.51
CA ALA A 641 -9.95 -20.43 -13.45
C ALA A 641 -8.44 -20.66 -13.36
N ALA A 642 -7.86 -20.41 -12.19
CA ALA A 642 -6.45 -20.64 -11.91
C ALA A 642 -6.31 -21.28 -10.51
N GLY A 643 -5.78 -22.51 -10.48
CA GLY A 643 -5.78 -23.32 -9.25
C GLY A 643 -7.20 -23.56 -8.73
N ASN A 644 -7.42 -23.31 -7.44
CA ASN A 644 -8.73 -23.48 -6.79
C ASN A 644 -9.57 -22.19 -6.75
N CYS A 645 -9.23 -21.19 -7.58
CA CYS A 645 -9.89 -19.89 -7.58
C CYS A 645 -10.38 -19.51 -8.98
N PHE A 646 -11.54 -18.87 -9.03
CA PHE A 646 -12.04 -18.18 -10.22
C PHE A 646 -11.88 -16.68 -10.02
N TYR A 647 -11.21 -16.02 -10.95
CA TYR A 647 -11.01 -14.58 -10.99
C TYR A 647 -11.91 -14.00 -12.08
N VAL A 648 -12.74 -13.02 -11.74
CA VAL A 648 -13.74 -12.48 -12.65
C VAL A 648 -13.81 -10.96 -12.55
N THR A 649 -13.60 -10.27 -13.67
CA THR A 649 -14.00 -8.88 -13.84
C THR A 649 -15.21 -8.82 -14.74
N ALA A 650 -16.34 -8.35 -14.22
CA ALA A 650 -17.54 -8.05 -15.00
C ALA A 650 -17.62 -6.53 -15.22
N TYR A 651 -17.53 -6.11 -16.47
CA TYR A 651 -17.62 -4.69 -16.86
C TYR A 651 -19.07 -4.23 -17.02
N GLU A 652 -19.97 -5.18 -17.26
CA GLU A 652 -21.42 -5.02 -17.33
C GLU A 652 -22.12 -6.26 -16.73
N PRO A 653 -23.44 -6.22 -16.46
CA PRO A 653 -24.15 -7.39 -15.95
C PRO A 653 -24.04 -8.60 -16.88
N GLN A 654 -23.59 -9.75 -16.35
CA GLN A 654 -23.26 -10.93 -17.15
C GLN A 654 -23.52 -12.24 -16.42
N VAL A 655 -23.98 -13.25 -17.17
CA VAL A 655 -24.10 -14.63 -16.68
C VAL A 655 -22.93 -15.45 -17.21
N VAL A 656 -22.19 -16.09 -16.31
CA VAL A 656 -21.04 -16.94 -16.66
C VAL A 656 -21.10 -18.28 -15.93
N ASN A 657 -20.87 -19.35 -16.68
CA ASN A 657 -20.69 -20.69 -16.13
C ASN A 657 -19.21 -20.87 -15.78
N LEU A 658 -18.87 -20.65 -14.51
CA LEU A 658 -17.49 -20.79 -14.04
C LEU A 658 -17.04 -22.25 -14.06
N GLN A 659 -17.92 -23.17 -13.71
CA GLN A 659 -17.74 -24.61 -13.89
C GLN A 659 -19.12 -25.30 -13.93
N LYS A 660 -19.14 -26.62 -14.15
CA LYS A 660 -20.37 -27.39 -14.34
C LYS A 660 -21.43 -27.14 -13.26
N ASP A 661 -21.00 -27.05 -12.00
CA ASP A 661 -21.88 -26.88 -10.84
C ASP A 661 -21.78 -25.46 -10.22
N LEU A 662 -21.24 -24.49 -10.97
CA LEU A 662 -21.17 -23.09 -10.55
C LEU A 662 -21.47 -22.16 -11.73
N GLN A 663 -22.71 -21.70 -11.80
CA GLN A 663 -23.14 -20.57 -12.60
C GLN A 663 -23.25 -19.34 -11.71
N VAL A 664 -22.73 -18.21 -12.17
CA VAL A 664 -22.91 -16.91 -11.52
C VAL A 664 -23.57 -15.93 -12.49
N ASP A 665 -24.62 -15.26 -12.02
CA ASP A 665 -25.29 -14.14 -12.67
C ASP A 665 -24.82 -12.87 -11.96
N LEU A 666 -23.78 -12.23 -12.48
CA LEU A 666 -23.20 -11.00 -11.95
C LEU A 666 -24.10 -9.85 -12.39
N GLN A 667 -25.01 -9.43 -11.52
CA GLN A 667 -26.02 -8.41 -11.85
C GLN A 667 -25.45 -6.99 -11.78
N THR A 668 -24.27 -6.86 -11.20
CA THR A 668 -23.60 -5.61 -10.88
C THR A 668 -22.17 -5.68 -11.41
N PRO A 669 -21.68 -4.64 -12.12
CA PRO A 669 -20.27 -4.58 -12.51
C PRO A 669 -19.36 -4.59 -11.28
N GLY A 670 -18.23 -5.27 -11.36
CA GLY A 670 -17.31 -5.43 -10.24
C GLY A 670 -16.18 -6.40 -10.54
N ILE A 671 -15.26 -6.54 -9.59
CA ILE A 671 -14.19 -7.54 -9.62
C ILE A 671 -14.44 -8.54 -8.50
N TYR A 672 -14.42 -9.83 -8.82
CA TYR A 672 -14.82 -10.92 -7.95
C TYR A 672 -13.78 -12.04 -7.96
N MET A 673 -13.56 -12.66 -6.80
CA MET A 673 -12.87 -13.93 -6.66
C MET A 673 -13.81 -14.94 -6.02
N PHE A 674 -13.94 -16.12 -6.63
CA PHE A 674 -14.69 -17.24 -6.06
C PHE A 674 -13.72 -18.35 -5.70
N ARG A 675 -13.75 -18.79 -4.45
CA ARG A 675 -12.92 -19.91 -3.96
C ARG A 675 -13.74 -20.84 -3.10
N LEU A 676 -13.45 -22.14 -3.19
CA LEU A 676 -13.95 -23.10 -2.23
C LEU A 676 -13.03 -23.14 -0.99
N HIS A 677 -13.55 -22.81 0.18
CA HIS A 677 -12.86 -22.92 1.46
C HIS A 677 -13.67 -23.82 2.39
N ASN A 678 -13.10 -24.96 2.80
CA ASN A 678 -13.75 -25.97 3.66
C ASN A 678 -15.14 -26.41 3.16
N GLY A 679 -15.31 -26.55 1.85
CA GLY A 679 -16.59 -26.95 1.22
C GLY A 679 -17.57 -25.79 0.96
N ASN A 680 -17.30 -24.59 1.47
CA ASN A 680 -18.12 -23.40 1.25
C ASN A 680 -17.51 -22.47 0.20
N TRP A 681 -18.35 -21.76 -0.54
CA TRP A 681 -17.89 -20.68 -1.40
C TRP A 681 -17.58 -19.44 -0.56
N LEU A 682 -16.36 -18.92 -0.72
CA LEU A 682 -15.95 -17.60 -0.29
C LEU A 682 -15.91 -16.69 -1.51
N ILE A 683 -16.45 -15.48 -1.37
CA ILE A 683 -16.39 -14.44 -2.40
C ILE A 683 -15.57 -13.28 -1.85
N GLU A 684 -14.48 -12.93 -2.51
CA GLU A 684 -13.90 -11.59 -2.36
C GLU A 684 -14.44 -10.72 -3.48
N ALA A 685 -14.85 -9.50 -3.19
CA ALA A 685 -15.39 -8.58 -4.18
C ALA A 685 -14.90 -7.15 -3.95
N ALA A 686 -14.81 -6.37 -5.03
CA ALA A 686 -14.50 -4.94 -4.97
C ALA A 686 -15.29 -4.18 -6.04
N ASP A 687 -15.70 -2.94 -5.72
CA ASP A 687 -16.23 -1.99 -6.70
C ASP A 687 -15.11 -1.08 -7.24
N PRO A 688 -14.61 -1.32 -8.46
CA PRO A 688 -13.55 -0.51 -9.06
C PRO A 688 -14.02 0.90 -9.46
N THR A 689 -15.31 1.22 -9.36
CA THR A 689 -15.84 2.53 -9.73
C THR A 689 -15.92 3.51 -8.55
N HIS A 690 -15.84 3.03 -7.32
CA HIS A 690 -15.99 3.79 -6.06
C HIS A 690 -17.36 4.45 -5.91
N LYS A 691 -18.40 3.91 -6.54
CA LYS A 691 -19.75 4.51 -6.61
C LYS A 691 -20.84 3.63 -6.01
N GLN A 692 -20.56 2.36 -5.79
CA GLN A 692 -21.54 1.37 -5.40
C GLN A 692 -21.55 1.19 -3.88
N HIS A 693 -22.73 0.93 -3.30
CA HIS A 693 -22.90 0.59 -1.89
C HIS A 693 -23.15 -0.90 -1.66
N SER A 694 -23.35 -1.65 -2.74
CA SER A 694 -23.51 -3.10 -2.70
C SER A 694 -23.23 -3.71 -4.07
N LEU A 695 -22.84 -4.98 -4.08
CA LEU A 695 -22.71 -5.81 -5.28
C LEU A 695 -23.73 -6.96 -5.23
N SER A 696 -24.59 -7.04 -6.23
CA SER A 696 -25.60 -8.11 -6.35
C SER A 696 -25.19 -9.12 -7.40
N LEU A 697 -25.34 -10.40 -7.06
CA LEU A 697 -25.18 -11.53 -7.98
C LEU A 697 -26.16 -12.66 -7.64
N LYS A 698 -26.32 -13.64 -8.53
CA LYS A 698 -26.89 -14.95 -8.18
C LYS A 698 -25.86 -16.05 -8.33
N MET A 699 -25.77 -16.94 -7.35
CA MET A 699 -24.96 -18.15 -7.43
C MET A 699 -25.88 -19.36 -7.56
N ASN A 700 -25.81 -20.08 -8.68
CA ASN A 700 -26.68 -21.22 -8.99
C ASN A 700 -28.18 -20.89 -8.81
N GLY A 701 -28.58 -19.70 -9.24
CA GLY A 701 -29.95 -19.20 -9.14
C GLY A 701 -30.34 -18.59 -7.79
N LYS A 702 -29.46 -18.60 -6.78
CA LYS A 702 -29.71 -18.00 -5.46
C LYS A 702 -29.15 -16.60 -5.36
N ASP A 703 -29.95 -15.66 -4.91
CA ASP A 703 -29.53 -14.28 -4.70
C ASP A 703 -28.44 -14.19 -3.62
N VAL A 704 -27.39 -13.44 -3.93
CA VAL A 704 -26.30 -13.04 -3.02
C VAL A 704 -26.12 -11.54 -3.18
N LYS A 705 -26.26 -10.81 -2.08
CA LYS A 705 -26.00 -9.37 -2.03
C LYS A 705 -24.86 -9.11 -1.05
N ILE A 706 -23.80 -8.50 -1.57
CA ILE A 706 -22.64 -8.07 -0.79
C ILE A 706 -22.83 -6.59 -0.50
N VAL A 707 -23.19 -6.24 0.73
CA VAL A 707 -23.41 -4.84 1.15
C VAL A 707 -22.11 -4.29 1.71
N PHE A 708 -21.74 -3.08 1.28
CA PHE A 708 -20.59 -2.38 1.84
C PHE A 708 -21.05 -1.61 3.09
N PRO A 709 -20.47 -1.88 4.28
CA PRO A 709 -20.82 -1.14 5.48
C PRO A 709 -20.47 0.36 5.33
N PRO A 710 -21.11 1.27 6.09
CA PRO A 710 -20.83 2.71 6.01
C PRO A 710 -19.36 3.09 6.23
N CYS A 711 -18.62 2.30 7.01
CA CYS A 711 -17.19 2.49 7.27
C CYS A 711 -16.27 1.85 6.20
N HIS A 712 -16.83 1.19 5.18
CA HIS A 712 -16.06 0.59 4.11
C HIS A 712 -15.48 1.64 3.16
N GLU A 713 -14.16 1.61 3.00
CA GLU A 713 -13.45 2.51 2.11
C GLU A 713 -13.76 2.15 0.64
N PRO A 714 -14.15 3.13 -0.21
CA PRO A 714 -14.43 2.86 -1.62
C PRO A 714 -13.26 2.19 -2.35
N GLY A 715 -13.55 1.13 -3.10
CA GLY A 715 -12.55 0.37 -3.87
C GLY A 715 -11.80 -0.71 -3.07
N LYS A 716 -11.95 -0.75 -1.74
CA LYS A 716 -11.39 -1.83 -0.91
C LYS A 716 -12.11 -3.15 -1.18
N SER A 717 -11.39 -4.26 -1.03
CA SER A 717 -12.01 -5.60 -1.11
C SER A 717 -12.86 -5.89 0.12
N ILE A 718 -13.98 -6.59 -0.08
CA ILE A 718 -14.82 -7.13 0.98
C ILE A 718 -15.01 -8.64 0.77
N SER A 719 -14.95 -9.37 1.88
CA SER A 719 -15.18 -10.80 1.91
C SER A 719 -16.63 -11.11 2.27
N ALA A 720 -17.23 -12.05 1.57
CA ALA A 720 -18.60 -12.50 1.81
C ALA A 720 -18.68 -14.04 1.79
N GLN A 721 -19.34 -14.60 2.81
CA GLN A 721 -19.73 -16.01 2.85
C GLN A 721 -21.24 -16.11 2.59
N PRO A 722 -21.67 -16.42 1.36
CA PRO A 722 -23.10 -16.44 1.01
C PRO A 722 -23.89 -17.57 1.69
N PHE A 723 -23.23 -18.60 2.22
CA PHE A 723 -23.88 -19.81 2.76
C PHE A 723 -23.14 -20.36 3.99
N ILE A 724 -23.87 -20.77 5.03
CA ILE A 724 -23.35 -21.65 6.10
C ILE A 724 -23.61 -23.09 5.68
N SER A 725 -22.60 -23.95 5.68
CA SER A 725 -22.84 -25.40 5.58
C SER A 725 -22.93 -26.03 6.96
N ALA A 726 -23.99 -26.79 7.17
CA ALA A 726 -24.17 -27.66 8.32
C ALA A 726 -23.94 -29.11 7.88
N PRO A 727 -22.72 -29.66 8.04
CA PRO A 727 -22.41 -31.02 7.66
C PRO A 727 -23.18 -32.05 8.49
N PHE A 728 -23.30 -33.27 7.96
CA PHE A 728 -23.80 -34.39 8.73
C PHE A 728 -22.76 -34.83 9.78
N SER A 729 -23.12 -34.78 11.07
CA SER A 729 -22.28 -35.21 12.18
C SER A 729 -23.07 -36.06 13.16
N LYS A 730 -22.45 -37.10 13.71
CA LYS A 730 -23.02 -37.96 14.76
C LYS A 730 -22.26 -37.76 16.05
N GLY A 731 -22.98 -37.79 17.17
CA GLY A 731 -22.38 -37.85 18.50
C GLY A 731 -22.15 -36.49 19.16
N ILE A 732 -22.72 -35.41 18.60
CA ILE A 732 -22.73 -34.10 19.26
C ILE A 732 -23.53 -34.19 20.57
N LYS A 733 -22.93 -33.74 21.66
CA LYS A 733 -23.50 -33.69 23.01
C LYS A 733 -23.52 -32.24 23.48
N VAL A 734 -24.72 -31.70 23.64
CA VAL A 734 -24.92 -30.36 24.19
C VAL A 734 -24.50 -30.34 25.67
N ASP A 735 -23.23 -30.04 25.93
CA ASP A 735 -22.59 -30.02 27.26
C ASP A 735 -21.69 -28.79 27.51
N GLY A 736 -21.65 -27.86 26.55
CA GLY A 736 -20.94 -26.58 26.63
C GLY A 736 -19.47 -26.69 26.24
N LYS A 737 -19.05 -27.81 25.62
CA LYS A 737 -17.68 -28.08 25.21
C LYS A 737 -17.56 -28.19 23.69
N GLN A 738 -16.32 -28.16 23.21
CA GLN A 738 -15.99 -28.18 21.78
C GLN A 738 -15.44 -29.55 21.32
N ASP A 739 -15.28 -30.51 22.23
CA ASP A 739 -14.48 -31.72 22.00
C ASP A 739 -14.97 -32.59 20.84
N ASP A 740 -16.28 -32.56 20.57
CA ASP A 740 -17.01 -33.27 19.51
C ASP A 740 -17.22 -32.45 18.23
N TRP A 741 -16.84 -31.16 18.22
CA TRP A 741 -16.95 -30.25 17.08
C TRP A 741 -15.73 -30.26 16.14
N LYS A 742 -14.70 -31.07 16.43
CA LYS A 742 -13.39 -31.05 15.73
C LYS A 742 -13.44 -31.21 14.19
N ASN A 743 -14.50 -31.83 13.66
CA ASN A 743 -14.68 -32.05 12.23
C ASN A 743 -15.73 -31.12 11.60
N VAL A 744 -16.24 -30.15 12.36
CA VAL A 744 -17.17 -29.14 11.89
C VAL A 744 -16.40 -27.84 11.70
N SER A 745 -16.48 -27.26 10.51
CA SER A 745 -15.84 -25.98 10.24
C SER A 745 -16.65 -24.85 10.85
N ALA A 746 -15.98 -23.91 11.52
CA ALA A 746 -16.62 -22.70 11.99
C ALA A 746 -16.78 -21.68 10.85
N VAL A 747 -17.90 -20.95 10.89
CA VAL A 747 -18.03 -19.61 10.36
C VAL A 747 -17.29 -18.69 11.33
N THR A 748 -16.09 -18.28 10.94
CA THR A 748 -15.25 -17.35 11.72
C THR A 748 -15.37 -15.95 11.14
N GLY A 749 -15.32 -14.92 12.00
CA GLY A 749 -15.38 -13.55 11.54
C GLY A 749 -16.80 -13.07 11.25
N LEU A 750 -17.71 -13.25 12.22
CA LEU A 750 -18.80 -12.28 12.35
C LEU A 750 -18.13 -10.91 12.41
N ILE A 751 -18.60 -9.97 11.60
CA ILE A 751 -18.02 -8.63 11.51
C ILE A 751 -18.96 -7.66 12.21
N ALA A 752 -18.42 -6.59 12.79
CA ALA A 752 -19.18 -5.47 13.33
C ALA A 752 -19.42 -4.43 12.22
N PRO A 753 -20.53 -4.51 11.46
CA PRO A 753 -20.69 -3.75 10.23
C PRO A 753 -20.86 -2.25 10.48
N TRP A 754 -21.28 -1.85 11.68
CA TRP A 754 -21.54 -0.46 12.03
C TRP A 754 -20.43 0.16 12.89
N ASP A 755 -19.72 -0.65 13.69
CA ASP A 755 -18.83 -0.16 14.74
C ASP A 755 -17.33 -0.25 14.39
N GLY A 756 -16.95 -0.94 13.30
CA GLY A 756 -15.56 -1.02 12.81
C GLY A 756 -14.80 -2.29 13.23
N ALA A 757 -13.48 -2.19 13.43
CA ALA A 757 -12.62 -3.35 13.71
C ALA A 757 -12.88 -3.95 15.10
N GLU A 758 -13.23 -5.23 15.15
CA GLU A 758 -13.52 -5.94 16.40
C GLU A 758 -12.25 -6.19 17.23
N LYS A 759 -12.33 -5.92 18.53
CA LYS A 759 -11.31 -6.30 19.52
C LYS A 759 -11.41 -7.78 19.89
N ASP A 760 -12.64 -8.28 19.94
CA ASP A 760 -13.06 -9.56 20.46
C ASP A 760 -13.57 -10.44 19.30
N LYS A 761 -13.56 -11.77 19.44
CA LYS A 761 -13.76 -12.69 18.30
C LYS A 761 -14.90 -13.66 18.54
N THR A 762 -15.69 -13.90 17.50
CA THR A 762 -16.77 -14.91 17.51
C THR A 762 -16.59 -15.95 16.42
N ALA A 763 -16.72 -17.22 16.79
CA ALA A 763 -16.83 -18.35 15.88
C ALA A 763 -18.19 -19.05 16.06
N PHE A 764 -18.88 -19.28 14.96
CA PHE A 764 -20.16 -19.99 14.92
C PHE A 764 -20.00 -21.32 14.18
N TYR A 765 -20.46 -22.41 14.78
CA TYR A 765 -20.46 -23.74 14.18
C TYR A 765 -21.90 -24.23 14.02
N ALA A 766 -22.17 -24.98 12.96
CA ALA A 766 -23.44 -25.66 12.78
C ALA A 766 -23.24 -27.03 12.15
N CYS A 767 -24.00 -28.04 12.57
CA CYS A 767 -24.04 -29.37 11.95
C CYS A 767 -25.38 -30.07 12.23
N HIS A 768 -25.65 -31.22 11.62
CA HIS A 768 -26.87 -31.97 11.93
C HIS A 768 -26.67 -33.49 11.95
N ASP A 769 -27.52 -34.20 12.69
CA ASP A 769 -27.54 -35.67 12.72
C ASP A 769 -28.78 -36.26 12.00
N GLN A 770 -29.48 -35.43 11.20
CA GLN A 770 -30.79 -35.66 10.57
C GLN A 770 -32.00 -35.64 11.54
N LYS A 771 -31.76 -35.56 12.85
CA LYS A 771 -32.82 -35.38 13.86
C LYS A 771 -32.79 -33.97 14.45
N ASN A 772 -31.61 -33.46 14.75
CA ASN A 772 -31.38 -32.13 15.31
C ASN A 772 -30.40 -31.35 14.44
N LEU A 773 -30.62 -30.04 14.38
CA LEU A 773 -29.61 -29.05 14.04
C LEU A 773 -28.87 -28.72 15.34
N TYR A 774 -27.56 -28.81 15.33
CA TYR A 774 -26.68 -28.41 16.43
C TYR A 774 -26.01 -27.11 16.06
N PHE A 775 -25.76 -26.26 17.06
CA PHE A 775 -24.94 -25.07 16.92
C PHE A 775 -24.01 -24.87 18.11
N LEU A 776 -22.90 -24.16 17.88
CA LEU A 776 -21.99 -23.73 18.93
C LEU A 776 -21.52 -22.30 18.61
N TYR A 777 -21.61 -21.42 19.60
CA TYR A 777 -20.90 -20.15 19.61
C TYR A 777 -19.68 -20.28 20.52
N GLU A 778 -18.53 -19.87 20.02
CA GLU A 778 -17.30 -19.69 20.80
C GLU A 778 -16.89 -18.22 20.70
N VAL A 779 -16.93 -17.54 21.85
CA VAL A 779 -16.75 -16.09 21.93
C VAL A 779 -15.56 -15.80 22.83
N SER A 780 -14.61 -15.03 22.31
CA SER A 780 -13.56 -14.37 23.10
C SER A 780 -14.06 -12.99 23.44
N ASP A 781 -14.12 -12.65 24.72
CA ASP A 781 -14.74 -11.43 25.22
C ASP A 781 -13.99 -10.95 26.46
N THR A 782 -13.34 -9.79 26.35
CA THR A 782 -12.51 -9.25 27.44
C THR A 782 -13.28 -8.36 28.41
N THR A 783 -14.56 -8.08 28.12
CA THR A 783 -15.39 -7.09 28.83
C THR A 783 -16.76 -7.61 29.26
N LEU A 784 -16.93 -8.94 29.33
CA LEU A 784 -18.14 -9.64 29.76
C LEU A 784 -19.10 -8.88 30.71
N VAL A 785 -20.22 -8.40 30.17
CA VAL A 785 -21.33 -7.73 30.85
C VAL A 785 -22.56 -8.64 30.91
N TYR A 786 -23.10 -8.82 32.11
CA TYR A 786 -24.30 -9.62 32.36
C TYR A 786 -25.37 -8.85 33.12
N ASN A 787 -26.63 -9.21 32.87
CA ASN A 787 -27.75 -8.80 33.70
C ASN A 787 -28.24 -9.96 34.59
N ASP A 788 -28.19 -9.75 35.92
CA ASP A 788 -28.57 -10.75 36.92
C ASP A 788 -30.09 -10.79 37.22
N GLU A 789 -30.90 -9.96 36.58
CA GLU A 789 -32.36 -10.07 36.63
C GLU A 789 -32.83 -11.42 36.07
N LYS A 790 -33.96 -11.93 36.57
CA LYS A 790 -34.47 -13.27 36.20
C LYS A 790 -35.55 -13.26 35.11
N THR A 791 -35.78 -12.13 34.46
CA THR A 791 -36.77 -11.98 33.39
C THR A 791 -36.15 -12.39 32.05
N GLU A 792 -36.93 -12.95 31.12
CA GLU A 792 -36.43 -13.25 29.76
C GLU A 792 -35.96 -11.97 29.06
N ALA A 793 -36.70 -10.86 29.22
CA ALA A 793 -36.34 -9.54 28.70
C ALA A 793 -34.96 -9.01 29.18
N SER A 794 -34.45 -9.48 30.31
CA SER A 794 -33.13 -9.07 30.82
C SER A 794 -31.97 -9.51 29.94
N VAL A 795 -32.16 -10.53 29.09
CA VAL A 795 -31.14 -10.99 28.12
C VAL A 795 -30.72 -9.84 27.20
N GLY A 796 -31.66 -8.97 26.81
CA GLY A 796 -31.37 -7.83 25.92
C GLY A 796 -30.44 -6.76 26.50
N ASN A 797 -30.09 -6.82 27.79
CA ASN A 797 -29.33 -5.81 28.52
C ASN A 797 -27.92 -6.31 28.93
N GLY A 798 -27.28 -7.09 28.07
CA GLY A 798 -25.91 -7.57 28.25
C GLY A 798 -25.43 -8.37 27.05
N ASP A 799 -24.25 -8.96 27.20
CA ASP A 799 -23.66 -9.80 26.16
C ASP A 799 -24.57 -10.96 25.84
N ARG A 800 -24.70 -11.24 24.54
CA ARG A 800 -25.49 -12.35 24.05
C ARG A 800 -25.13 -12.70 22.63
N ILE A 801 -25.48 -13.93 22.28
CA ILE A 801 -25.56 -14.37 20.90
C ILE A 801 -27.01 -14.37 20.47
N GLU A 802 -27.25 -14.20 19.18
CA GLU A 802 -28.60 -14.24 18.62
C GLU A 802 -28.62 -15.07 17.34
N PHE A 803 -29.72 -15.78 17.10
CA PHE A 803 -29.99 -16.32 15.78
C PHE A 803 -31.45 -16.18 15.39
N PHE A 804 -31.67 -15.78 14.14
CA PHE A 804 -33.00 -15.58 13.57
C PHE A 804 -33.24 -16.60 12.46
N MET A 805 -34.45 -17.13 12.33
CA MET A 805 -34.82 -18.04 11.25
C MET A 805 -36.15 -17.60 10.62
N SER A 806 -36.20 -17.53 9.29
CA SER A 806 -37.42 -17.12 8.58
C SER A 806 -37.93 -18.15 7.58
N LYS A 807 -39.25 -18.15 7.37
CA LYS A 807 -39.95 -19.03 6.42
C LYS A 807 -39.86 -18.52 4.98
N ASP A 808 -39.70 -17.21 4.81
CA ASP A 808 -39.85 -16.54 3.53
C ASP A 808 -38.76 -15.48 3.32
N PRO A 809 -38.38 -15.19 2.05
CA PRO A 809 -37.39 -14.15 1.73
C PRO A 809 -37.73 -12.78 2.30
N GLU A 810 -39.01 -12.41 2.38
CA GLU A 810 -39.45 -11.09 2.84
C GLU A 810 -39.53 -10.97 4.37
N MET A 811 -39.17 -12.04 5.09
CA MET A 811 -39.17 -12.11 6.53
C MET A 811 -40.55 -11.84 7.16
N LYS A 812 -41.65 -12.17 6.46
CA LYS A 812 -43.03 -11.91 6.93
C LYS A 812 -43.26 -12.51 8.31
N THR A 813 -42.77 -13.73 8.53
CA THR A 813 -42.69 -14.35 9.85
C THR A 813 -41.29 -14.94 10.08
N TYR A 814 -40.73 -14.68 11.25
CA TYR A 814 -39.42 -15.19 11.66
C TYR A 814 -39.41 -15.48 13.16
N TYR A 815 -38.47 -16.33 13.57
CA TYR A 815 -38.32 -16.79 14.95
C TYR A 815 -36.92 -16.46 15.42
N CYS A 816 -36.81 -15.95 16.64
CA CYS A 816 -35.57 -15.50 17.23
C CYS A 816 -35.27 -16.26 18.51
N ALA A 817 -34.00 -16.44 18.79
CA ALA A 817 -33.51 -16.76 20.12
C ALA A 817 -32.26 -15.92 20.40
N GLU A 818 -32.30 -15.21 21.51
CA GLU A 818 -31.19 -14.46 22.08
C GLU A 818 -30.75 -15.17 23.36
N ILE A 819 -29.45 -15.40 23.52
CA ILE A 819 -28.93 -16.27 24.58
C ILE A 819 -27.72 -15.61 25.24
N ASP A 820 -27.83 -15.35 26.54
CA ASP A 820 -26.72 -14.81 27.34
C ASP A 820 -25.66 -15.89 27.64
N PRO A 821 -24.43 -15.52 28.05
CA PRO A 821 -23.41 -16.52 28.32
C PRO A 821 -23.70 -17.45 29.51
N LYS A 822 -24.67 -17.10 30.38
CA LYS A 822 -25.15 -17.96 31.47
C LYS A 822 -26.26 -18.92 31.01
N GLY A 823 -26.66 -18.88 29.74
CA GLY A 823 -27.66 -19.75 29.13
C GLY A 823 -29.10 -19.32 29.37
N LYS A 824 -29.34 -18.06 29.76
CA LYS A 824 -30.70 -17.48 29.78
C LYS A 824 -31.13 -17.19 28.35
N VAL A 825 -32.37 -17.54 28.03
CA VAL A 825 -32.93 -17.42 26.68
C VAL A 825 -34.04 -16.38 26.67
N MET A 826 -34.01 -15.53 25.66
CA MET A 826 -35.17 -14.76 25.21
C MET A 826 -35.50 -15.23 23.80
N ASP A 827 -36.60 -15.95 23.65
CA ASP A 827 -37.09 -16.40 22.35
C ASP A 827 -38.46 -15.81 22.05
N TYR A 828 -38.74 -15.63 20.77
CA TYR A 828 -39.98 -15.00 20.33
C TYR A 828 -40.27 -15.29 18.86
N GLU A 829 -41.56 -15.27 18.50
CA GLU A 829 -42.00 -15.13 17.11
C GLU A 829 -42.08 -13.64 16.79
N ALA A 830 -41.72 -13.26 15.57
CA ALA A 830 -41.83 -11.89 15.11
C ALA A 830 -42.36 -11.81 13.68
N HIS A 831 -43.01 -10.69 13.37
CA HIS A 831 -43.49 -10.36 12.03
C HIS A 831 -42.85 -9.05 11.56
N ASN A 832 -42.34 -9.04 10.33
CA ASN A 832 -41.73 -7.84 9.76
C ASN A 832 -42.78 -6.72 9.61
N TYR A 833 -42.57 -5.49 10.11
CA TYR A 833 -41.40 -4.96 10.82
C TYR A 833 -41.64 -4.89 12.35
N ARG A 834 -40.74 -5.51 13.14
CA ARG A 834 -40.65 -5.47 14.62
C ARG A 834 -41.95 -5.71 15.41
N LYS A 835 -42.83 -6.60 14.93
CA LYS A 835 -44.03 -7.03 15.68
C LYS A 835 -43.71 -8.32 16.44
N PHE A 836 -43.31 -8.17 17.71
CA PHE A 836 -42.85 -9.27 18.55
C PHE A 836 -44.00 -9.95 19.33
N ASP A 837 -43.99 -11.28 19.38
CA ASP A 837 -44.77 -12.11 20.29
C ASP A 837 -43.82 -12.86 21.23
N PHE A 838 -43.53 -12.24 22.38
CA PHE A 838 -42.70 -12.81 23.44
C PHE A 838 -43.39 -13.93 24.24
N ASN A 839 -44.64 -14.31 23.92
CA ASN A 839 -45.26 -15.51 24.55
C ASN A 839 -44.89 -16.81 23.83
N TRP A 840 -44.25 -16.69 22.66
CA TRP A 840 -43.83 -17.83 21.86
C TRP A 840 -42.43 -18.28 22.30
N ASN A 841 -42.25 -19.59 22.51
CA ASN A 841 -40.98 -20.15 22.99
C ASN A 841 -40.53 -21.34 22.11
N PHE A 842 -39.21 -21.48 21.88
CA PHE A 842 -38.55 -22.64 21.28
C PHE A 842 -38.52 -23.83 22.25
N LYS A 843 -39.66 -24.52 22.40
CA LYS A 843 -39.83 -25.61 23.39
C LYS A 843 -38.81 -26.76 23.32
N ASP A 844 -38.22 -27.01 22.15
CA ASP A 844 -37.26 -28.10 21.94
C ASP A 844 -35.80 -27.62 21.89
N LEU A 845 -35.54 -26.33 22.17
CA LEU A 845 -34.17 -25.80 22.28
C LEU A 845 -33.51 -26.38 23.54
N LYS A 846 -32.37 -27.04 23.33
CA LYS A 846 -31.50 -27.50 24.42
C LYS A 846 -30.23 -26.70 24.39
N LEU A 847 -29.73 -26.33 25.56
CA LEU A 847 -28.54 -25.51 25.71
C LEU A 847 -27.62 -26.01 26.80
N ALA A 848 -26.34 -25.74 26.61
CA ALA A 848 -25.32 -25.79 27.65
C ALA A 848 -24.32 -24.67 27.38
N THR A 849 -23.87 -23.99 28.44
CA THR A 849 -22.92 -22.89 28.33
C THR A 849 -21.68 -23.12 29.19
N SER A 850 -20.59 -22.44 28.83
CA SER A 850 -19.36 -22.41 29.61
C SER A 850 -18.83 -20.98 29.61
N VAL A 851 -18.51 -20.44 30.79
CA VAL A 851 -17.98 -19.08 30.94
C VAL A 851 -16.56 -19.17 31.49
N GLY A 852 -15.61 -18.60 30.75
CA GLY A 852 -14.22 -18.42 31.15
C GLY A 852 -13.96 -17.00 31.65
N LYS A 853 -12.68 -16.67 31.85
CA LYS A 853 -12.27 -15.34 32.29
C LYS A 853 -12.52 -14.27 31.22
N ASP A 854 -12.08 -14.56 29.99
CA ASP A 854 -12.12 -13.64 28.85
C ASP A 854 -12.81 -14.32 27.63
N SER A 855 -13.80 -15.18 27.89
CA SER A 855 -14.48 -15.97 26.86
C SER A 855 -15.75 -16.63 27.37
N TYR A 856 -16.64 -17.01 26.46
CA TYR A 856 -17.76 -17.89 26.75
C TYR A 856 -18.14 -18.77 25.56
N ARG A 857 -18.92 -19.81 25.86
CA ARG A 857 -19.50 -20.73 24.87
C ARG A 857 -20.97 -20.92 25.09
N VAL A 858 -21.73 -20.94 23.99
CA VAL A 858 -23.14 -21.30 23.96
C VAL A 858 -23.32 -22.44 22.96
N GLU A 859 -23.55 -23.64 23.47
CA GLU A 859 -23.81 -24.83 22.66
C GLU A 859 -25.30 -25.17 22.72
N GLY A 860 -25.89 -25.53 21.58
CA GLY A 860 -27.29 -25.87 21.53
C GLY A 860 -27.71 -26.87 20.46
N SER A 861 -28.95 -27.35 20.59
CA SER A 861 -29.59 -28.16 19.58
C SER A 861 -31.08 -27.85 19.43
N ILE A 862 -31.57 -27.89 18.20
CA ILE A 862 -32.97 -27.70 17.83
C ILE A 862 -33.43 -28.87 16.97
N SER A 863 -34.58 -29.44 17.29
CA SER A 863 -35.18 -30.54 16.53
C SER A 863 -35.50 -30.12 15.09
N LEU A 864 -34.97 -30.83 14.09
CA LEU A 864 -35.33 -30.65 12.67
C LEU A 864 -36.82 -30.92 12.43
N LYS A 865 -37.47 -31.77 13.24
CA LYS A 865 -38.92 -31.99 13.18
C LYS A 865 -39.67 -30.69 13.50
N THR A 866 -39.18 -29.93 14.47
CA THR A 866 -39.79 -28.67 14.91
C THR A 866 -39.56 -27.58 13.88
N LEU A 867 -38.35 -27.46 13.35
CA LEU A 867 -38.06 -26.53 12.25
C LEU A 867 -38.91 -26.83 11.00
N ARG A 868 -39.13 -28.11 10.64
CA ARG A 868 -40.06 -28.48 9.56
C ARG A 868 -41.51 -28.09 9.87
N LYS A 869 -41.98 -28.31 11.09
CA LYS A 869 -43.35 -27.94 11.50
C LYS A 869 -43.57 -26.42 11.40
N LEU A 870 -42.54 -25.64 11.67
CA LEU A 870 -42.55 -24.19 11.51
C LEU A 870 -42.41 -23.76 10.05
N GLY A 871 -42.03 -24.65 9.12
CA GLY A 871 -41.80 -24.31 7.71
C GLY A 871 -40.46 -23.63 7.45
N LEU A 872 -39.48 -23.81 8.35
CA LEU A 872 -38.16 -23.17 8.29
C LEU A 872 -37.12 -23.95 7.49
N ILE A 873 -37.44 -25.17 7.07
CA ILE A 873 -36.56 -25.99 6.22
C ILE A 873 -37.19 -26.12 4.84
N SER A 874 -36.48 -25.68 3.80
CA SER A 874 -36.89 -25.85 2.42
C SER A 874 -36.89 -27.34 2.00
N PRO A 875 -37.54 -27.71 0.89
CA PRO A 875 -37.45 -29.07 0.34
C PRO A 875 -36.02 -29.54 0.06
N GLU A 876 -35.11 -28.61 -0.23
CA GLU A 876 -33.69 -28.83 -0.52
C GLU A 876 -32.81 -28.88 0.74
N GLY A 877 -33.40 -28.71 1.93
CA GLY A 877 -32.68 -28.74 3.20
C GLY A 877 -32.04 -27.41 3.57
N GLU A 878 -32.65 -26.29 3.17
CA GLU A 878 -32.11 -24.94 3.41
C GLU A 878 -32.90 -24.23 4.50
N ILE A 879 -32.19 -23.48 5.34
CA ILE A 879 -32.74 -22.70 6.44
C ILE A 879 -32.29 -21.26 6.22
N ARG A 880 -33.24 -20.33 6.12
CA ARG A 880 -32.91 -18.89 6.07
C ARG A 880 -32.56 -18.44 7.48
N MET A 881 -31.31 -18.06 7.72
CA MET A 881 -30.77 -17.87 9.06
C MET A 881 -29.92 -16.60 9.19
N GLY A 882 -30.08 -15.91 10.31
CA GLY A 882 -29.23 -14.84 10.80
C GLY A 882 -28.44 -15.32 12.02
N VAL A 883 -27.20 -14.89 12.17
CA VAL A 883 -26.25 -15.27 13.23
C VAL A 883 -25.57 -13.99 13.70
N TYR A 884 -25.76 -13.62 14.97
CA TYR A 884 -25.36 -12.31 15.50
C TYR A 884 -24.76 -12.41 16.91
N ARG A 885 -24.05 -11.35 17.32
CA ARG A 885 -23.58 -11.11 18.70
C ARG A 885 -23.80 -9.66 19.08
N ALA A 886 -24.24 -9.44 20.32
CA ALA A 886 -24.15 -8.15 21.01
C ALA A 886 -22.99 -8.22 22.00
N ASP A 887 -22.07 -7.26 21.92
CA ASP A 887 -20.88 -7.12 22.78
C ASP A 887 -20.92 -5.78 23.51
N TYR A 888 -21.12 -5.82 24.82
CA TYR A 888 -21.17 -4.66 25.72
C TYR A 888 -19.81 -4.49 26.38
N PHE A 889 -19.30 -3.26 26.41
CA PHE A 889 -17.90 -3.02 26.81
C PHE A 889 -17.66 -1.81 27.72
N ASP A 890 -18.73 -1.18 28.24
CA ASP A 890 -18.61 -0.12 29.25
C ASP A 890 -19.40 -0.40 30.54
N ASP A 891 -18.92 0.18 31.65
CA ASP A 891 -19.50 0.02 32.99
C ASP A 891 -20.94 0.57 33.12
N ALA A 892 -21.38 1.36 32.12
CA ALA A 892 -22.71 1.97 32.07
C ALA A 892 -23.74 1.11 31.31
N GLY A 893 -23.28 0.14 30.50
CA GLY A 893 -24.15 -0.72 29.69
C GLY A 893 -24.84 0.02 28.53
N GLU A 894 -24.28 1.14 28.07
CA GLU A 894 -24.92 1.99 27.05
C GLU A 894 -24.34 1.78 25.64
N ARG A 895 -23.14 1.20 25.52
CA ARG A 895 -22.49 0.98 24.23
C ARG A 895 -22.42 -0.51 23.89
N VAL A 896 -22.86 -0.83 22.68
CA VAL A 896 -22.96 -2.20 22.16
C VAL A 896 -22.26 -2.25 20.81
N ILE A 897 -21.36 -3.22 20.62
CA ILE A 897 -20.84 -3.61 19.32
C ILE A 897 -21.71 -4.76 18.80
N TRP A 898 -22.17 -4.59 17.56
CA TRP A 898 -23.10 -5.52 16.93
C TRP A 898 -22.44 -6.30 15.81
N SER A 899 -22.18 -7.59 16.04
CA SER A 899 -21.54 -8.47 15.06
C SER A 899 -22.57 -9.29 14.26
N SER A 900 -22.33 -9.46 12.96
CA SER A 900 -23.16 -10.28 12.07
C SER A 900 -22.30 -11.08 11.09
N TRP A 901 -22.74 -12.27 10.73
CA TRP A 901 -22.07 -13.11 9.72
C TRP A 901 -22.27 -12.62 8.27
N ILE A 902 -23.29 -11.79 8.03
CA ILE A 902 -23.59 -11.11 6.76
C ILE A 902 -23.88 -9.63 7.06
N VAL A 903 -23.42 -8.71 6.21
CA VAL A 903 -23.72 -7.27 6.33
C VAL A 903 -25.17 -6.99 5.95
N PRO A 904 -26.04 -6.55 6.88
CA PRO A 904 -27.41 -6.18 6.54
C PRO A 904 -27.47 -4.85 5.77
N ASP A 905 -28.50 -4.67 4.93
CA ASP A 905 -28.78 -3.44 4.19
C ASP A 905 -29.42 -2.38 5.09
N ALA A 906 -28.69 -1.95 6.12
CA ALA A 906 -29.12 -0.96 7.10
C ALA A 906 -27.96 -0.03 7.49
N ALA A 907 -28.24 1.27 7.57
CA ALA A 907 -27.25 2.27 7.99
C ALA A 907 -26.91 2.20 9.50
N GLU A 908 -27.82 1.64 10.29
CA GLU A 908 -27.71 1.46 11.75
C GLU A 908 -27.97 -0.02 12.10
N PRO A 909 -27.54 -0.52 13.27
CA PRO A 909 -27.79 -1.91 13.70
C PRO A 909 -29.28 -2.29 13.63
N ASP A 910 -29.64 -3.09 12.62
CA ASP A 910 -30.98 -3.63 12.44
C ASP A 910 -30.94 -5.04 11.83
N PHE A 911 -31.23 -6.03 12.67
CA PHE A 911 -31.30 -7.44 12.26
C PHE A 911 -32.71 -7.87 11.87
N HIS A 912 -33.71 -7.01 12.02
CA HIS A 912 -35.12 -7.33 11.78
C HIS A 912 -35.56 -6.96 10.35
N ILE A 913 -34.67 -7.17 9.38
CA ILE A 913 -34.90 -6.92 7.95
C ILE A 913 -34.45 -8.12 7.11
N PRO A 914 -35.06 -8.38 5.94
CA PRO A 914 -34.71 -9.51 5.07
C PRO A 914 -33.22 -9.68 4.76
N SER A 915 -32.50 -8.57 4.56
CA SER A 915 -31.07 -8.56 4.19
C SER A 915 -30.13 -9.02 5.30
N SER A 916 -30.60 -9.15 6.54
CA SER A 916 -29.77 -9.67 7.65
C SER A 916 -29.64 -11.20 7.63
N LEU A 917 -30.49 -11.90 6.87
CA LEU A 917 -30.47 -13.36 6.78
C LEU A 917 -29.73 -13.85 5.53
N GLY A 918 -28.87 -14.85 5.72
CA GLY A 918 -28.36 -15.69 4.64
C GLY A 918 -29.03 -17.06 4.63
N ILE A 919 -28.32 -18.05 4.09
CA ILE A 919 -28.81 -19.42 3.98
C ILE A 919 -27.85 -20.39 4.69
N LEU A 920 -28.38 -21.16 5.62
CA LEU A 920 -27.75 -22.35 6.18
C LEU A 920 -28.23 -23.59 5.42
N LYS A 921 -27.31 -24.38 4.88
CA LYS A 921 -27.58 -25.59 4.11
C LYS A 921 -27.26 -26.85 4.91
N LEU A 922 -28.24 -27.74 5.05
CA LEU A 922 -28.07 -29.07 5.62
C LEU A 922 -27.44 -29.99 4.56
N GLU A 923 -26.20 -30.43 4.78
CA GLU A 923 -25.52 -31.29 3.80
C GLU A 923 -26.04 -32.73 3.83
N ASN A 924 -26.07 -33.39 2.66
CA ASN A 924 -26.60 -34.75 2.52
C ASN A 924 -28.02 -34.90 3.11
N PHE A 925 -28.79 -33.81 3.12
CA PHE A 925 -30.16 -33.81 3.58
C PHE A 925 -31.02 -34.63 2.61
N VAL A 926 -31.68 -35.67 3.13
CA VAL A 926 -32.62 -36.48 2.34
C VAL A 926 -34.03 -35.95 2.60
N PRO A 927 -34.73 -35.44 1.58
CA PRO A 927 -36.12 -35.03 1.73
C PRO A 927 -36.98 -36.22 2.15
N LEU A 928 -37.91 -36.01 3.08
CA LEU A 928 -38.87 -37.06 3.50
C LEU A 928 -39.69 -37.63 2.34
N SER A 929 -39.87 -36.88 1.26
CA SER A 929 -40.50 -37.34 0.02
C SER A 929 -39.70 -38.41 -0.74
N ARG A 930 -38.39 -38.52 -0.48
CA ARG A 930 -37.47 -39.50 -1.08
C ARG A 930 -37.05 -40.63 -0.12
N LEU A 931 -37.52 -40.59 1.14
CA LEU A 931 -37.32 -41.64 2.14
C LEU A 931 -38.42 -42.72 2.12
N LYS A 932 -39.27 -42.73 1.08
CA LYS A 932 -40.33 -43.73 0.87
C LYS A 932 -39.87 -44.86 -0.03
#